data_AF-A0A661E230-F1
#
_entry.id   AF-A0A661E230-F1
#
_cell.length_a   1.000
_cell.length_b   1.000
_cell.length_c   1.000
_cell.angle_alpha   90.00
_cell.angle_beta   90.00
_cell.angle_gamma   90.00
#
_symmetry.space_group_name_H-M   'P 1'
#
loop_
_entity.id
_entity.type
_entity.pdbx_description
1 polymer ?
#
loop_
_entity_poly.entity_id
_entity_poly.type
_entity_poly.pdbx_seq_one_letter_code
_entity_poly.pdbx_strand_id
1 'polypeptide(L)'
;MDRCWRGGANSGHSRRPAIDHSGNHGRVAEGPMKSVQITDTLIEEISQSIAANRPIRKKLPGGGRLHIDRQLPFLCVFRRSARQLDAATERLLLGSPAYLLVDGNPAQLPDVNRLLVAILSSLGNYFDQLCLLELWAAHPAEEASLKPGFEILAPSTQTPVHYLEELENALLHIQVENLNAGIEVSYPQQIAPDGLKPLITAEQRGLLKCIPVGLAVKPIYQDPHTGEILPFQLDELHHGLNRALKRGFFTFIHHHTAERPGHFHELGRRLMTEAVWQTDRRLAEISDSFDLLLDVSPVNSAAAWREFKDHRFEREVSFLYRARNINPSVLKRKLFQIPIEEIEDPTLAHIFSEKRNELDRQITLVADRNTDRFLLGSRQIYGDAEPALLAQARSLIDTIPPPAAAAGGENLNPEQIARRAHIELDRYRQQDPSLKSTVLIRDDIPGILVSHGNLLIGHDASIHPSRINAIINHEVGTHILTHHNGNQQPFRELYVGMAGYEALQEGLAVLAEYLVGELPASRLRLLAGRVLAVHLITSGASFIDCFRALHNAQGFEPHTAFNISMRVFRGGGYTKDLVYLRGLGQLLQKLADGYPIESLYLGKISYQHLNFIEELQWRKVLKLPALKPAYLDSTEAQPRLRALRRGLAVADLIKE
;
A
#
# COMPACT_ATOMS: atom_id res chain seq x y z
N MET A 1 3.75 24.91 64.50
CA MET A 1 3.15 26.21 64.15
C MET A 1 2.16 25.99 63.00
N ASP A 2 1.13 25.16 63.16
CA ASP A 2 -0.08 25.30 64.00
C ASP A 2 -1.09 26.34 63.52
N ARG A 3 -2.22 25.81 63.02
CA ARG A 3 -3.65 26.18 63.17
C ARG A 3 -4.36 25.98 61.82
N CYS A 4 -5.02 24.85 61.54
CA CYS A 4 -6.22 24.26 62.15
C CYS A 4 -7.48 25.14 61.98
N TRP A 5 -8.45 24.66 61.20
CA TRP A 5 -9.89 24.78 61.50
C TRP A 5 -10.66 23.58 60.90
N ARG A 6 -11.57 23.05 61.71
CA ARG A 6 -12.34 21.82 61.53
C ARG A 6 -13.69 22.08 60.86
N GLY A 7 -14.16 21.09 60.09
CA GLY A 7 -15.46 20.43 60.30
C GLY A 7 -16.75 21.09 59.80
N GLY A 8 -17.55 20.32 59.05
CA GLY A 8 -18.97 20.61 58.84
C GLY A 8 -19.58 19.85 57.65
N ALA A 9 -20.08 18.64 57.89
CA ALA A 9 -20.99 17.95 56.98
C ALA A 9 -22.39 18.55 57.10
N ASN A 10 -23.05 18.90 55.99
CA ASN A 10 -24.47 18.62 55.83
C ASN A 10 -24.93 18.61 54.37
N SER A 11 -25.91 17.73 54.16
CA SER A 11 -26.58 17.31 52.94
C SER A 11 -27.28 18.41 52.14
N GLY A 12 -27.16 18.36 50.81
CA GLY A 12 -28.01 19.10 49.88
C GLY A 12 -28.10 18.38 48.53
N HIS A 13 -29.27 17.82 48.24
CA HIS A 13 -29.62 17.21 46.96
C HIS A 13 -29.40 18.19 45.79
N SER A 14 -28.59 17.82 44.81
CA SER A 14 -28.71 18.36 43.45
C SER A 14 -28.53 17.23 42.43
N ARG A 15 -29.63 16.89 41.76
CA ARG A 15 -29.72 15.93 40.67
C ARG A 15 -28.68 16.27 39.59
N ARG A 16 -27.77 15.35 39.29
CA ARG A 16 -26.96 15.37 38.06
C ARG A 16 -27.82 14.81 36.91
N PRO A 17 -27.93 15.47 35.75
CA PRO A 17 -28.50 14.81 34.58
C PRO A 17 -27.47 13.82 34.03
N ALA A 18 -27.95 12.63 33.66
CA ALA A 18 -27.18 11.63 32.95
C ALA A 18 -26.70 12.20 31.61
N ILE A 19 -25.41 12.02 31.33
CA ILE A 19 -24.81 12.35 30.05
C ILE A 19 -25.18 11.20 29.11
N ASP A 20 -26.11 11.48 28.19
CA ASP A 20 -26.48 10.60 27.10
C ASP A 20 -25.33 10.59 26.07
N HIS A 21 -24.70 9.43 25.89
CA HIS A 21 -23.71 9.18 24.85
C HIS A 21 -24.42 8.78 23.55
N SER A 22 -25.19 9.71 22.97
CA SER A 22 -25.67 9.62 21.59
C SER A 22 -24.76 10.49 20.70
N GLY A 23 -23.60 9.92 20.34
CA GLY A 23 -22.66 10.52 19.40
C GLY A 23 -23.24 10.58 17.99
N ASN A 24 -23.85 11.73 17.67
CA ASN A 24 -24.36 12.06 16.35
C ASN A 24 -23.19 12.21 15.36
N HIS A 25 -22.85 11.14 14.65
CA HIS A 25 -21.93 11.20 13.51
C HIS A 25 -22.57 12.05 12.40
N GLY A 26 -21.94 13.20 12.15
CA GLY A 26 -22.33 14.12 11.08
C GLY A 26 -22.23 13.47 9.71
N ARG A 27 -23.37 12.99 9.20
CA ARG A 27 -23.58 12.73 7.78
C ARG A 27 -23.35 14.03 7.03
N VAL A 28 -22.36 14.05 6.15
CA VAL A 28 -22.32 15.00 5.05
C VAL A 28 -23.57 14.73 4.21
N ALA A 29 -24.47 15.70 4.16
CA ALA A 29 -25.74 15.59 3.47
C ALA A 29 -25.53 15.56 1.95
N GLU A 30 -25.40 14.37 1.38
CA GLU A 30 -25.90 14.12 0.03
C GLU A 30 -27.43 14.28 0.08
N GLY A 31 -28.00 15.06 -0.84
CA GLY A 31 -29.44 15.36 -0.87
C GLY A 31 -30.32 14.10 -0.86
N PRO A 32 -31.60 14.20 -0.43
CA PRO A 32 -32.47 13.04 -0.26
C PRO A 32 -32.81 12.42 -1.64
N MET A 33 -32.02 11.45 -2.07
CA MET A 33 -32.33 10.63 -3.24
C MET A 33 -33.46 9.66 -2.86
N LYS A 34 -34.62 9.82 -3.50
CA LYS A 34 -35.85 9.05 -3.27
C LYS A 34 -35.62 7.54 -3.39
N SER A 35 -36.18 6.77 -2.45
CA SER A 35 -36.23 5.30 -2.52
C SER A 35 -37.00 4.87 -3.78
N VAL A 36 -36.33 4.10 -4.65
CA VAL A 36 -36.90 3.60 -5.92
C VAL A 36 -37.63 2.29 -5.64
N GLN A 37 -38.89 2.15 -6.04
CA GLN A 37 -39.58 0.85 -6.03
C GLN A 37 -39.08 -0.07 -7.16
N ILE A 38 -39.12 -1.39 -6.98
CA ILE A 38 -38.77 -2.34 -8.03
C ILE A 38 -39.91 -2.35 -9.07
N THR A 39 -39.80 -1.49 -10.08
CA THR A 39 -40.78 -1.38 -11.17
C THR A 39 -40.30 -2.10 -12.43
N ASP A 40 -41.21 -2.37 -13.35
CA ASP A 40 -40.89 -2.98 -14.65
C ASP A 40 -39.88 -2.12 -15.43
N THR A 41 -40.04 -0.80 -15.38
CA THR A 41 -39.10 0.16 -15.99
C THR A 41 -37.69 0.02 -15.42
N LEU A 42 -37.55 -0.14 -14.09
CA LEU A 42 -36.23 -0.33 -13.47
C LEU A 42 -35.59 -1.64 -13.92
N ILE A 43 -36.38 -2.72 -14.02
CA ILE A 43 -35.91 -4.02 -14.49
C ILE A 43 -35.43 -3.92 -15.94
N GLU A 44 -36.20 -3.28 -16.82
CA GLU A 44 -35.83 -3.05 -18.22
C GLU A 44 -34.53 -2.24 -18.34
N GLU A 45 -34.39 -1.14 -17.57
CA GLU A 45 -33.15 -0.35 -17.54
C GLU A 45 -31.93 -1.19 -17.14
N ILE A 46 -32.09 -2.06 -16.14
CA ILE A 46 -31.02 -2.95 -15.66
C ILE A 46 -30.67 -3.96 -16.74
N SER A 47 -31.65 -4.63 -17.34
CA SER A 47 -31.44 -5.58 -18.44
C SER A 47 -30.75 -4.94 -19.65
N GLN A 48 -31.15 -3.73 -20.04
CA GLN A 48 -30.48 -2.99 -21.12
C GLN A 48 -29.04 -2.62 -20.76
N SER A 49 -28.79 -2.25 -19.51
CA SER A 49 -27.44 -1.94 -19.02
C SER A 49 -26.54 -3.18 -19.03
N ILE A 50 -27.06 -4.34 -18.58
CA ILE A 50 -26.38 -5.63 -18.68
C ILE A 50 -26.07 -5.94 -20.13
N ALA A 51 -27.05 -5.81 -21.04
CA ALA A 51 -26.86 -6.12 -22.45
C ALA A 51 -25.79 -5.24 -23.13
N ALA A 52 -25.70 -3.98 -22.73
CA ALA A 52 -24.69 -3.04 -23.20
C ALA A 52 -23.34 -3.14 -22.44
N ASN A 53 -23.19 -4.11 -21.52
CA ASN A 53 -22.04 -4.25 -20.61
C ASN A 53 -21.69 -2.94 -19.87
N ARG A 54 -22.72 -2.17 -19.50
CA ARG A 54 -22.59 -0.91 -18.78
C ARG A 54 -22.65 -1.15 -17.27
N PRO A 55 -21.83 -0.44 -16.47
CA PRO A 55 -21.86 -0.57 -15.02
C PRO A 55 -23.20 -0.16 -14.42
N ILE A 56 -23.64 -0.88 -13.40
CA ILE A 56 -24.92 -0.68 -12.71
C ILE A 56 -24.66 -0.38 -11.24
N ARG A 57 -25.23 0.73 -10.76
CA ARG A 57 -25.26 1.12 -9.34
C ARG A 57 -26.65 1.69 -9.05
N LYS A 58 -27.50 0.91 -8.38
CA LYS A 58 -28.90 1.31 -8.08
C LYS A 58 -29.20 1.08 -6.60
N LYS A 59 -29.84 2.07 -5.96
CA LYS A 59 -30.45 1.92 -4.63
C LYS A 59 -31.83 1.27 -4.81
N LEU A 60 -32.15 0.29 -3.98
CA LEU A 60 -33.40 -0.48 -3.98
C LEU A 60 -34.20 -0.19 -2.68
N PRO A 61 -35.47 -0.62 -2.59
CA PRO A 61 -36.25 -0.51 -1.35
C PRO A 61 -35.56 -1.18 -0.15
N GLY A 62 -35.94 -0.79 1.07
CA GLY A 62 -35.39 -1.39 2.29
C GLY A 62 -33.87 -1.18 2.46
N GLY A 63 -33.32 -0.12 1.85
CA GLY A 63 -31.89 0.15 1.82
C GLY A 63 -31.09 -0.80 0.92
N GLY A 64 -31.76 -1.59 0.06
CA GLY A 64 -31.11 -2.53 -0.84
C GLY A 64 -30.21 -1.84 -1.87
N ARG A 65 -29.33 -2.59 -2.50
CA ARG A 65 -28.37 -2.08 -3.47
C ARG A 65 -28.06 -3.14 -4.52
N LEU A 66 -28.11 -2.75 -5.79
CA LEU A 66 -27.59 -3.54 -6.89
C LEU A 66 -26.30 -2.89 -7.40
N HIS A 67 -25.27 -3.72 -7.53
CA HIS A 67 -24.01 -3.34 -8.13
C HIS A 67 -23.54 -4.42 -9.10
N ILE A 68 -23.30 -4.02 -10.36
CA ILE A 68 -22.70 -4.88 -11.38
C ILE A 68 -21.68 -4.03 -12.12
N ASP A 69 -20.39 -4.31 -11.95
CA ASP A 69 -19.32 -3.56 -12.60
C ASP A 69 -19.28 -3.80 -14.11
N ARG A 70 -19.55 -5.05 -14.51
CA ARG A 70 -19.58 -5.54 -15.90
C ARG A 70 -20.29 -6.90 -15.93
N GLN A 71 -20.57 -7.41 -17.13
CA GLN A 71 -21.03 -8.78 -17.35
C GLN A 71 -20.05 -9.77 -16.72
N LEU A 72 -20.54 -10.55 -15.76
CA LEU A 72 -19.81 -11.61 -15.09
C LEU A 72 -20.76 -12.81 -14.92
N PRO A 73 -20.25 -14.05 -15.01
CA PRO A 73 -21.08 -15.26 -14.91
C PRO A 73 -21.39 -15.62 -13.45
N PHE A 74 -21.43 -14.64 -12.55
CA PHE A 74 -21.80 -14.84 -11.17
C PHE A 74 -22.47 -13.60 -10.59
N LEU A 75 -23.32 -13.82 -9.58
CA LEU A 75 -23.93 -12.77 -8.78
C LEU A 75 -23.92 -13.20 -7.30
N CYS A 76 -23.40 -12.35 -6.44
CA CYS A 76 -23.45 -12.56 -5.00
C CYS A 76 -24.69 -11.89 -4.41
N VAL A 77 -25.39 -12.54 -3.48
CA VAL A 77 -26.62 -12.01 -2.87
C VAL A 77 -26.53 -12.04 -1.36
N PHE A 78 -26.99 -10.98 -0.71
CA PHE A 78 -27.20 -10.93 0.73
C PHE A 78 -28.62 -10.45 1.03
N ARG A 79 -29.34 -11.20 1.88
CA ARG A 79 -30.66 -10.83 2.38
C ARG A 79 -30.54 -10.36 3.82
N ARG A 80 -30.86 -9.09 4.09
CA ARG A 80 -30.91 -8.57 5.46
C ARG A 80 -32.07 -9.20 6.21
N SER A 81 -31.82 -9.66 7.43
CA SER A 81 -32.87 -9.91 8.41
C SER A 81 -33.06 -8.67 9.30
N ALA A 82 -33.90 -8.77 10.33
CA ALA A 82 -34.04 -7.72 11.33
C ALA A 82 -32.91 -7.74 12.39
N ARG A 83 -31.79 -8.45 12.14
CA ARG A 83 -30.71 -8.66 13.11
C ARG A 83 -29.63 -7.59 12.96
N GLN A 84 -29.08 -7.16 14.10
CA GLN A 84 -27.98 -6.20 14.15
C GLN A 84 -26.69 -6.70 13.44
N LEU A 85 -26.51 -8.03 13.39
CA LEU A 85 -25.42 -8.72 12.68
C LEU A 85 -25.35 -8.38 11.19
N ASP A 86 -26.49 -8.12 10.56
CA ASP A 86 -26.58 -8.08 9.11
C ASP A 86 -25.77 -6.96 8.48
N ALA A 87 -25.57 -5.84 9.19
CA ALA A 87 -24.73 -4.75 8.68
C ALA A 87 -23.25 -5.14 8.58
N ALA A 88 -22.73 -5.90 9.55
CA ALA A 88 -21.35 -6.37 9.54
C ALA A 88 -21.18 -7.54 8.55
N THR A 89 -22.14 -8.46 8.48
CA THR A 89 -22.10 -9.56 7.51
C THR A 89 -22.24 -9.07 6.07
N GLU A 90 -23.10 -8.09 5.82
CA GLU A 90 -23.24 -7.43 4.52
C GLU A 90 -21.90 -6.87 4.03
N ARG A 91 -21.12 -6.28 4.94
CA ARG A 91 -19.81 -5.71 4.62
C ARG A 91 -18.86 -6.76 4.02
N LEU A 92 -18.97 -8.03 4.44
CA LEU A 92 -18.16 -9.12 3.90
C LEU A 92 -18.37 -9.34 2.38
N LEU A 93 -19.56 -9.01 1.87
CA LEU A 93 -19.88 -9.11 0.45
C LEU A 93 -19.45 -7.89 -0.37
N LEU A 94 -19.27 -6.74 0.29
CA LEU A 94 -18.74 -5.53 -0.34
C LEU A 94 -17.32 -5.80 -0.87
N GLY A 95 -16.92 -5.09 -1.91
CA GLY A 95 -15.72 -5.41 -2.69
C GLY A 95 -15.96 -6.38 -3.87
N SER A 96 -17.03 -7.18 -3.84
CA SER A 96 -17.44 -8.02 -4.98
C SER A 96 -17.82 -7.17 -6.20
N PRO A 97 -17.47 -7.58 -7.43
CA PRO A 97 -17.78 -6.82 -8.65
C PRO A 97 -19.25 -6.96 -9.11
N ALA A 98 -19.98 -7.94 -8.60
CA ALA A 98 -21.37 -8.20 -8.91
C ALA A 98 -22.10 -8.69 -7.66
N TYR A 99 -22.92 -7.82 -7.05
CA TYR A 99 -23.68 -8.15 -5.86
C TYR A 99 -25.06 -7.50 -5.81
N LEU A 100 -25.97 -8.13 -5.08
CA LEU A 100 -27.33 -7.67 -4.80
C LEU A 100 -27.61 -7.76 -3.29
N LEU A 101 -27.87 -6.61 -2.68
CA LEU A 101 -28.29 -6.49 -1.27
C LEU A 101 -29.78 -6.17 -1.25
N VAL A 102 -30.55 -6.94 -0.49
CA VAL A 102 -32.00 -6.77 -0.42
C VAL A 102 -32.51 -6.97 1.01
N ASP A 103 -33.69 -6.45 1.28
CA ASP A 103 -34.45 -6.76 2.48
C ASP A 103 -34.94 -8.22 2.41
N GLY A 104 -34.69 -9.00 3.46
CA GLY A 104 -35.16 -10.38 3.61
C GLY A 104 -36.62 -10.50 4.04
N ASN A 105 -37.33 -9.37 4.17
CA ASN A 105 -38.77 -9.35 4.44
C ASN A 105 -39.53 -10.21 3.40
N PRO A 106 -40.26 -11.25 3.84
CA PRO A 106 -41.01 -12.13 2.96
C PRO A 106 -41.98 -11.42 2.01
N ALA A 107 -42.51 -10.26 2.39
CA ALA A 107 -43.41 -9.47 1.57
C ALA A 107 -42.73 -8.88 0.31
N GLN A 108 -41.42 -8.64 0.34
CA GLN A 108 -40.65 -8.10 -0.80
C GLN A 108 -40.02 -9.19 -1.67
N LEU A 109 -40.02 -10.45 -1.22
CA LEU A 109 -39.42 -11.57 -1.96
C LEU A 109 -39.95 -11.73 -3.40
N PRO A 110 -41.25 -11.53 -3.72
CA PRO A 110 -41.72 -11.63 -5.09
C PRO A 110 -41.06 -10.63 -6.03
N ASP A 111 -40.93 -9.37 -5.63
CA ASP A 111 -40.30 -8.32 -6.44
C ASP A 111 -38.79 -8.54 -6.57
N VAL A 112 -38.14 -8.98 -5.48
CA VAL A 112 -36.73 -9.38 -5.50
C VAL A 112 -36.51 -10.56 -6.46
N ASN A 113 -37.37 -11.58 -6.43
CA ASN A 113 -37.27 -12.73 -7.34
C ASN A 113 -37.45 -12.27 -8.80
N ARG A 114 -38.42 -11.40 -9.10
CA ARG A 114 -38.62 -10.84 -10.44
C ARG A 114 -37.36 -10.11 -10.95
N LEU A 115 -36.77 -9.26 -10.11
CA LEU A 115 -35.53 -8.55 -10.44
C LEU A 115 -34.36 -9.54 -10.65
N LEU A 116 -34.19 -10.49 -9.74
CA LEU A 116 -33.11 -11.48 -9.81
C LEU A 116 -33.21 -12.34 -11.06
N VAL A 117 -34.41 -12.83 -11.39
CA VAL A 117 -34.67 -13.62 -12.61
C VAL A 117 -34.31 -12.79 -13.84
N ALA A 118 -34.73 -11.52 -13.93
CA ALA A 118 -34.40 -10.66 -15.06
C ALA A 118 -32.89 -10.44 -15.22
N ILE A 119 -32.16 -10.22 -14.11
CA ILE A 119 -30.69 -10.11 -14.11
C ILE A 119 -30.05 -11.39 -14.63
N LEU A 120 -30.41 -12.54 -14.05
CA LEU A 120 -29.84 -13.84 -14.42
C LEU A 120 -30.19 -14.22 -15.87
N SER A 121 -31.42 -13.98 -16.32
CA SER A 121 -31.81 -14.18 -17.72
C SER A 121 -30.98 -13.30 -18.67
N SER A 122 -30.75 -12.05 -18.30
CA SER A 122 -29.96 -11.12 -19.10
C SER A 122 -28.49 -11.55 -19.21
N LEU A 123 -27.90 -12.04 -18.11
CA LEU A 123 -26.54 -12.59 -18.08
C LEU A 123 -26.45 -13.94 -18.82
N GLY A 124 -27.49 -14.77 -18.75
CA GLY A 124 -27.55 -16.08 -19.39
C GLY A 124 -27.54 -16.04 -20.93
N ASN A 125 -27.73 -14.85 -21.52
CA ASN A 125 -27.52 -14.64 -22.96
C ASN A 125 -26.03 -14.62 -23.36
N TYR A 126 -25.13 -14.42 -22.40
CA TYR A 126 -23.69 -14.24 -22.63
C TYR A 126 -22.84 -15.38 -22.06
N PHE A 127 -23.38 -16.16 -21.12
CA PHE A 127 -22.64 -17.20 -20.43
C PHE A 127 -23.39 -18.53 -20.45
N ASP A 128 -22.65 -19.62 -20.63
CA ASP A 128 -23.22 -20.97 -20.69
C ASP A 128 -23.82 -21.42 -19.36
N GLN A 129 -23.21 -20.99 -18.24
CA GLN A 129 -23.72 -21.18 -16.89
C GLN A 129 -23.44 -19.97 -16.01
N LEU A 130 -24.27 -19.80 -14.99
CA LEU A 130 -24.18 -18.73 -14.00
C LEU A 130 -24.05 -19.29 -12.60
N CYS A 131 -23.23 -18.67 -11.75
CA CYS A 131 -23.16 -18.97 -10.32
C CYS A 131 -23.95 -17.93 -9.51
N LEU A 132 -24.92 -18.38 -8.71
CA LEU A 132 -25.63 -17.53 -7.76
C LEU A 132 -25.17 -17.86 -6.34
N LEU A 133 -24.31 -17.02 -5.76
CA LEU A 133 -23.80 -17.22 -4.41
C LEU A 133 -24.62 -16.40 -3.41
N GLU A 134 -25.34 -17.05 -2.51
CA GLU A 134 -26.00 -16.38 -1.39
C GLU A 134 -25.13 -16.48 -0.13
N LEU A 135 -24.84 -15.33 0.52
CA LEU A 135 -24.04 -15.26 1.75
C LEU A 135 -24.92 -14.88 2.94
N TRP A 136 -24.69 -15.49 4.10
CA TRP A 136 -25.36 -15.11 5.35
C TRP A 136 -24.50 -15.40 6.59
N ALA A 137 -24.92 -14.87 7.75
CA ALA A 137 -24.30 -15.20 9.02
C ALA A 137 -24.83 -16.54 9.53
N ALA A 138 -23.93 -17.46 9.88
CA ALA A 138 -24.29 -18.69 10.57
C ALA A 138 -24.85 -18.38 11.96
N HIS A 139 -25.64 -19.31 12.51
CA HIS A 139 -26.11 -19.19 13.88
C HIS A 139 -24.92 -19.13 14.86
N PRO A 140 -24.93 -18.22 15.87
CA PRO A 140 -23.91 -18.22 16.89
C PRO A 140 -23.87 -19.58 17.59
N ALA A 141 -22.69 -20.20 17.64
CA ALA A 141 -22.50 -21.43 18.39
C ALA A 141 -22.70 -21.16 19.90
N GLU A 142 -23.16 -22.17 20.64
CA GLU A 142 -23.30 -22.08 22.10
C GLU A 142 -21.94 -21.83 22.78
N GLU A 143 -20.83 -22.27 22.16
CA GLU A 143 -19.47 -21.97 22.59
C GLU A 143 -18.90 -20.75 21.86
N ALA A 144 -18.45 -19.77 22.66
CA ALA A 144 -17.79 -18.54 22.22
C ALA A 144 -16.38 -18.80 21.65
N SER A 145 -16.31 -19.48 20.50
CA SER A 145 -15.07 -19.67 19.75
C SER A 145 -14.92 -18.61 18.67
N LEU A 146 -13.85 -17.80 18.76
CA LEU A 146 -13.45 -16.82 17.75
C LEU A 146 -12.77 -17.45 16.53
N LYS A 147 -12.66 -18.78 16.46
CA LYS A 147 -12.11 -19.48 15.30
C LYS A 147 -13.01 -19.24 14.07
N PRO A 148 -12.47 -18.77 12.93
CA PRO A 148 -13.26 -18.60 11.71
C PRO A 148 -13.85 -19.92 11.25
N GLY A 149 -15.07 -19.87 10.72
CA GLY A 149 -15.82 -21.04 10.30
C GLY A 149 -16.74 -20.73 9.13
N PHE A 150 -16.84 -21.66 8.18
CA PHE A 150 -17.66 -21.53 6.98
C PHE A 150 -18.47 -22.81 6.74
N GLU A 151 -19.69 -22.67 6.25
CA GLU A 151 -20.47 -23.79 5.71
C GLU A 151 -20.82 -23.49 4.25
N ILE A 152 -20.45 -24.39 3.33
CA ILE A 152 -20.85 -24.31 1.92
C ILE A 152 -22.03 -25.23 1.68
N LEU A 153 -23.14 -24.67 1.19
CA LEU A 153 -24.30 -25.41 0.73
C LEU A 153 -24.28 -25.49 -0.80
N ALA A 154 -24.11 -26.69 -1.35
CA ALA A 154 -24.04 -26.93 -2.79
C ALA A 154 -25.22 -27.81 -3.27
N PRO A 155 -25.62 -27.74 -4.56
CA PRO A 155 -26.68 -28.59 -5.05
C PRO A 155 -26.19 -30.03 -5.17
N SER A 156 -27.06 -31.00 -4.86
CA SER A 156 -26.76 -32.44 -4.99
C SER A 156 -26.75 -32.95 -6.44
N THR A 157 -27.24 -32.14 -7.38
CA THR A 157 -27.24 -32.39 -8.82
C THR A 157 -26.59 -31.20 -9.53
N GLN A 158 -25.85 -31.46 -10.62
CA GLN A 158 -25.04 -30.43 -11.31
C GLN A 158 -24.05 -29.72 -10.37
N THR A 159 -23.49 -30.47 -9.42
CA THR A 159 -22.54 -29.97 -8.44
C THR A 159 -21.27 -29.45 -9.13
N PRO A 160 -20.86 -28.19 -8.90
CA PRO A 160 -19.69 -27.62 -9.55
C PRO A 160 -18.41 -28.03 -8.80
N VAL A 161 -17.99 -29.30 -8.92
CA VAL A 161 -16.93 -29.93 -8.09
C VAL A 161 -15.65 -29.09 -8.02
N HIS A 162 -15.06 -28.73 -9.15
CA HIS A 162 -13.81 -27.95 -9.18
C HIS A 162 -13.93 -26.56 -8.54
N TYR A 163 -15.09 -25.92 -8.68
CA TYR A 163 -15.36 -24.64 -8.00
C TYR A 163 -15.40 -24.83 -6.48
N LEU A 164 -16.03 -25.90 -5.99
CA LEU A 164 -16.12 -26.19 -4.57
C LEU A 164 -14.76 -26.54 -3.99
N GLU A 165 -13.97 -27.40 -4.65
CA GLU A 165 -12.61 -27.76 -4.23
C GLU A 165 -11.72 -26.51 -4.06
N GLU A 166 -11.76 -25.60 -5.04
CA GLU A 166 -10.97 -24.37 -4.98
C GLU A 166 -11.48 -23.40 -3.92
N LEU A 167 -12.81 -23.24 -3.79
CA LEU A 167 -13.40 -22.37 -2.78
C LEU A 167 -13.11 -22.90 -1.37
N GLU A 168 -13.26 -24.21 -1.15
CA GLU A 168 -12.93 -24.88 0.10
C GLU A 168 -11.46 -24.67 0.47
N ASN A 169 -10.56 -24.96 -0.47
CA ASN A 169 -9.12 -24.72 -0.29
C ASN A 169 -8.86 -23.27 0.09
N ALA A 170 -9.42 -22.31 -0.65
CA ALA A 170 -9.17 -20.89 -0.43
C ALA A 170 -9.73 -20.39 0.91
N LEU A 171 -10.90 -20.88 1.34
CA LEU A 171 -11.49 -20.55 2.64
C LEU A 171 -10.70 -21.14 3.81
N LEU A 172 -10.17 -22.36 3.68
CA LEU A 172 -9.32 -23.00 4.70
C LEU A 172 -8.01 -22.23 4.97
N HIS A 173 -7.51 -21.49 3.98
CA HIS A 173 -6.32 -20.64 4.13
C HIS A 173 -6.62 -19.29 4.78
N ILE A 174 -7.88 -18.97 5.09
CA ILE A 174 -8.21 -17.76 5.83
C ILE A 174 -7.76 -17.93 7.28
N GLN A 175 -7.00 -16.94 7.75
CA GLN A 175 -6.57 -16.81 9.13
C GLN A 175 -7.12 -15.52 9.70
N VAL A 176 -7.65 -15.58 10.91
CA VAL A 176 -8.05 -14.40 11.70
C VAL A 176 -7.40 -14.52 13.06
N GLU A 177 -6.63 -13.50 13.48
CA GLU A 177 -5.83 -13.54 14.73
C GLU A 177 -4.94 -14.81 14.81
N ASN A 178 -4.36 -15.23 13.68
CA ASN A 178 -3.57 -16.46 13.51
C ASN A 178 -4.33 -17.79 13.74
N LEU A 179 -5.67 -17.76 13.80
CA LEU A 179 -6.51 -18.96 13.87
C LEU A 179 -6.96 -19.38 12.47
N ASN A 180 -6.65 -20.63 12.09
CA ASN A 180 -7.09 -21.20 10.82
C ASN A 180 -8.60 -21.43 10.78
N ALA A 181 -9.20 -21.20 9.62
CA ALA A 181 -10.62 -21.46 9.38
C ALA A 181 -10.97 -22.96 9.45
N GLY A 182 -12.18 -23.25 9.93
CA GLY A 182 -12.86 -24.52 9.69
C GLY A 182 -13.84 -24.40 8.53
N ILE A 183 -14.10 -25.52 7.85
CA ILE A 183 -15.10 -25.57 6.78
C ILE A 183 -15.91 -26.86 6.83
N GLU A 184 -17.19 -26.74 6.51
CA GLU A 184 -18.09 -27.86 6.27
C GLU A 184 -18.77 -27.68 4.91
N VAL A 185 -18.98 -28.78 4.18
CA VAL A 185 -19.65 -28.77 2.87
C VAL A 185 -20.84 -29.71 2.93
N SER A 186 -22.03 -29.21 2.61
CA SER A 186 -23.28 -29.95 2.65
C SER A 186 -24.02 -29.87 1.29
N TYR A 187 -24.83 -30.90 1.00
CA TYR A 187 -25.55 -31.04 -0.28
C TYR A 187 -27.08 -31.10 -0.09
N PRO A 188 -27.71 -30.05 0.48
CA PRO A 188 -29.14 -30.07 0.78
C PRO A 188 -30.00 -29.95 -0.49
N GLN A 189 -31.28 -30.34 -0.38
CA GLN A 189 -32.25 -30.11 -1.45
C GLN A 189 -32.59 -28.61 -1.63
N GLN A 190 -32.55 -27.85 -0.54
CA GLN A 190 -32.82 -26.41 -0.54
C GLN A 190 -31.57 -25.65 -0.10
N ILE A 191 -31.21 -24.61 -0.85
CA ILE A 191 -30.09 -23.72 -0.56
C ILE A 191 -30.68 -22.36 -0.22
N ALA A 192 -30.71 -22.06 1.07
CA ALA A 192 -31.19 -20.82 1.66
C ALA A 192 -30.72 -20.74 3.13
N PRO A 193 -30.67 -19.55 3.73
CA PRO A 193 -30.55 -19.39 5.17
C PRO A 193 -31.74 -20.02 5.90
N ASP A 194 -31.52 -20.43 7.15
CA ASP A 194 -32.56 -21.03 7.99
C ASP A 194 -33.80 -20.13 8.11
N GLY A 195 -34.97 -20.73 7.87
CA GLY A 195 -36.26 -20.03 7.93
C GLY A 195 -36.63 -19.22 6.68
N LEU A 196 -35.76 -19.17 5.65
CA LEU A 196 -36.05 -18.50 4.39
C LEU A 196 -36.21 -19.48 3.23
N LYS A 197 -36.96 -19.07 2.19
CA LYS A 197 -37.09 -19.82 0.95
C LYS A 197 -35.88 -19.58 0.03
N PRO A 198 -35.53 -20.53 -0.85
CA PRO A 198 -34.53 -20.33 -1.89
C PRO A 198 -34.83 -19.12 -2.77
N LEU A 199 -33.79 -18.41 -3.21
CA LEU A 199 -33.91 -17.23 -4.08
C LEU A 199 -34.50 -17.55 -5.47
N ILE A 200 -34.24 -18.75 -5.98
CA ILE A 200 -34.75 -19.27 -7.26
C ILE A 200 -35.30 -20.69 -7.09
N THR A 201 -36.39 -21.00 -7.79
CA THR A 201 -37.02 -22.33 -7.78
C THR A 201 -36.21 -23.35 -8.59
N ALA A 202 -36.47 -24.65 -8.40
CA ALA A 202 -35.81 -25.71 -9.17
C ALA A 202 -36.06 -25.59 -10.68
N GLU A 203 -37.25 -25.16 -11.08
CA GLU A 203 -37.62 -24.89 -12.49
C GLU A 203 -36.82 -23.71 -13.05
N GLN A 204 -36.73 -22.60 -12.29
CA GLN A 204 -35.94 -21.43 -12.67
C GLN A 204 -34.45 -21.76 -12.83
N ARG A 205 -33.88 -22.63 -11.99
CA ARG A 205 -32.46 -23.06 -12.11
C ARG A 205 -32.14 -23.63 -13.49
N GLY A 206 -32.99 -24.52 -14.00
CA GLY A 206 -32.80 -25.14 -15.32
C GLY A 206 -32.94 -24.13 -16.46
N LEU A 207 -33.96 -23.27 -16.41
CA LEU A 207 -34.20 -22.25 -17.43
C LEU A 207 -33.09 -21.19 -17.49
N LEU A 208 -32.57 -20.79 -16.33
CA LEU A 208 -31.54 -19.76 -16.21
C LEU A 208 -30.11 -20.32 -16.32
N LYS A 209 -29.96 -21.64 -16.43
CA LYS A 209 -28.65 -22.34 -16.39
C LYS A 209 -27.81 -21.90 -15.19
N CYS A 210 -28.46 -21.76 -14.04
CA CYS A 210 -27.90 -21.14 -12.85
C CYS A 210 -27.66 -22.18 -11.75
N ILE A 211 -26.42 -22.23 -11.26
CA ILE A 211 -25.99 -23.05 -10.14
C ILE A 211 -26.04 -22.19 -8.86
N PRO A 212 -27.00 -22.46 -7.95
CA PRO A 212 -27.04 -21.79 -6.66
C PRO A 212 -26.02 -22.39 -5.69
N VAL A 213 -25.33 -21.55 -4.92
CA VAL A 213 -24.39 -21.92 -3.86
C VAL A 213 -24.69 -21.06 -2.64
N GLY A 214 -24.73 -21.67 -1.47
CA GLY A 214 -24.88 -20.97 -0.20
C GLY A 214 -23.57 -20.93 0.57
N LEU A 215 -23.30 -19.81 1.24
CA LEU A 215 -22.13 -19.64 2.11
C LEU A 215 -22.55 -19.04 3.46
N ALA A 216 -22.61 -19.88 4.48
CA ALA A 216 -22.79 -19.42 5.86
C ALA A 216 -21.43 -19.07 6.48
N VAL A 217 -21.35 -17.89 7.09
CA VAL A 217 -20.12 -17.40 7.73
C VAL A 217 -20.32 -17.30 9.24
N LYS A 218 -19.48 -17.96 10.02
CA LYS A 218 -19.50 -17.85 11.49
C LYS A 218 -19.22 -16.38 11.90
N PRO A 219 -20.06 -15.75 12.73
CA PRO A 219 -19.96 -14.33 13.02
C PRO A 219 -18.88 -13.98 14.08
N ILE A 220 -17.63 -14.34 13.81
CA ILE A 220 -16.48 -14.10 14.73
C ILE A 220 -16.11 -12.61 14.88
N TYR A 221 -16.70 -11.75 14.05
CA TYR A 221 -16.56 -10.30 14.07
C TYR A 221 -17.58 -9.62 15.00
N GLN A 222 -18.28 -10.37 15.82
CA GLN A 222 -19.16 -9.85 16.85
C GLN A 222 -18.80 -10.49 18.19
N ASP A 223 -18.70 -9.68 19.24
CA ASP A 223 -18.56 -10.19 20.59
C ASP A 223 -19.85 -10.93 21.01
N PRO A 224 -19.76 -12.21 21.42
CA PRO A 224 -20.95 -13.01 21.72
C PRO A 224 -21.68 -12.58 23.01
N HIS A 225 -21.03 -11.80 23.88
CA HIS A 225 -21.61 -11.34 25.14
C HIS A 225 -22.18 -9.92 25.01
N THR A 226 -21.46 -9.01 24.37
CA THR A 226 -21.85 -7.60 24.25
C THR A 226 -22.63 -7.31 22.96
N GLY A 227 -22.47 -8.13 21.93
CA GLY A 227 -23.02 -7.89 20.59
C GLY A 227 -22.27 -6.78 19.83
N GLU A 228 -21.17 -6.26 20.36
CA GLU A 228 -20.36 -5.23 19.71
C GLU A 228 -19.59 -5.82 18.52
N ILE A 229 -19.40 -5.02 17.48
CA ILE A 229 -18.61 -5.43 16.32
C ILE A 229 -17.13 -5.33 16.67
N LEU A 230 -16.39 -6.37 16.33
CA LEU A 230 -14.95 -6.48 16.48
C LEU A 230 -14.27 -6.12 15.14
N PRO A 231 -13.74 -4.89 14.96
CA PRO A 231 -13.36 -4.38 13.63
C PRO A 231 -12.18 -5.13 13.01
N PHE A 232 -11.18 -5.53 13.80
CA PHE A 232 -10.02 -6.27 13.30
C PHE A 232 -10.41 -7.62 12.70
N GLN A 233 -11.24 -8.38 13.41
CA GLN A 233 -11.77 -9.66 12.96
C GLN A 233 -12.63 -9.50 11.71
N LEU A 234 -13.43 -8.42 11.64
CA LEU A 234 -14.24 -8.11 10.46
C LEU A 234 -13.36 -7.83 9.24
N ASP A 235 -12.33 -7.00 9.39
CA ASP A 235 -11.46 -6.58 8.29
C ASP A 235 -10.61 -7.75 7.78
N GLU A 236 -10.00 -8.56 8.66
CA GLU A 236 -9.23 -9.75 8.25
C GLU A 236 -10.12 -10.78 7.54
N LEU A 237 -11.31 -11.04 8.07
CA LEU A 237 -12.27 -11.96 7.47
C LEU A 237 -12.77 -11.45 6.11
N HIS A 238 -13.07 -10.14 6.01
CA HIS A 238 -13.53 -9.50 4.78
C HIS A 238 -12.49 -9.62 3.67
N HIS A 239 -11.22 -9.39 4.00
CA HIS A 239 -10.10 -9.48 3.06
C HIS A 239 -9.86 -10.92 2.59
N GLY A 240 -9.81 -11.86 3.54
CA GLY A 240 -9.65 -13.29 3.24
C GLY A 240 -10.79 -13.84 2.39
N LEU A 241 -12.04 -13.49 2.72
CA LEU A 241 -13.22 -13.95 2.00
C LEU A 241 -13.28 -13.41 0.58
N ASN A 242 -13.02 -12.11 0.36
CA ASN A 242 -13.00 -11.54 -0.99
C ASN A 242 -12.00 -12.24 -1.89
N ARG A 243 -10.82 -12.59 -1.36
CA ARG A 243 -9.81 -13.36 -2.10
C ARG A 243 -10.29 -14.77 -2.40
N ALA A 244 -10.90 -15.46 -1.43
CA ALA A 244 -11.42 -16.81 -1.62
C ALA A 244 -12.55 -16.87 -2.67
N LEU A 245 -13.48 -15.91 -2.62
CA LEU A 245 -14.55 -15.78 -3.62
C LEU A 245 -14.00 -15.55 -5.03
N LYS A 246 -13.01 -14.64 -5.20
CA LYS A 246 -12.36 -14.41 -6.50
C LYS A 246 -11.71 -15.69 -7.05
N ARG A 247 -11.01 -16.47 -6.20
CA ARG A 247 -10.40 -17.75 -6.59
C ARG A 247 -11.46 -18.77 -7.01
N GLY A 248 -12.51 -18.94 -6.21
CA GLY A 248 -13.64 -19.80 -6.56
C GLY A 248 -14.24 -19.40 -7.91
N PHE A 249 -14.68 -18.15 -8.08
CA PHE A 249 -15.28 -17.69 -9.33
C PHE A 249 -14.35 -17.83 -10.54
N PHE A 250 -13.04 -17.64 -10.37
CA PHE A 250 -12.08 -17.90 -11.45
C PHE A 250 -12.11 -19.35 -11.92
N THR A 251 -12.13 -20.31 -11.00
CA THR A 251 -12.24 -21.73 -11.31
C THR A 251 -13.61 -22.07 -11.89
N PHE A 252 -14.69 -21.45 -11.39
CA PHE A 252 -16.04 -21.59 -11.97
C PHE A 252 -16.04 -21.21 -13.45
N ILE A 253 -15.50 -20.03 -13.77
CA ILE A 253 -15.44 -19.47 -15.13
C ILE A 253 -14.72 -20.43 -16.08
N HIS A 254 -13.56 -20.96 -15.67
CA HIS A 254 -12.77 -21.87 -16.51
C HIS A 254 -13.48 -23.19 -16.85
N HIS A 255 -14.27 -23.71 -15.92
CA HIS A 255 -14.89 -25.03 -16.06
C HIS A 255 -16.33 -24.99 -16.58
N HIS A 256 -17.04 -23.89 -16.38
CA HIS A 256 -18.49 -23.80 -16.65
C HIS A 256 -18.87 -22.74 -17.68
N THR A 257 -17.90 -22.00 -18.22
CA THR A 257 -18.14 -20.99 -19.27
C THR A 257 -17.09 -21.09 -20.38
N ALA A 258 -17.32 -20.42 -21.51
CA ALA A 258 -16.33 -20.27 -22.59
C ALA A 258 -15.19 -19.28 -22.27
N GLU A 259 -15.34 -18.44 -21.24
CA GLU A 259 -14.38 -17.38 -20.89
C GLU A 259 -13.10 -17.93 -20.26
N ARG A 260 -11.96 -17.28 -20.54
CA ARG A 260 -10.62 -17.70 -20.08
C ARG A 260 -9.84 -16.50 -19.51
N PRO A 261 -10.22 -15.96 -18.33
CA PRO A 261 -9.45 -14.91 -17.68
C PRO A 261 -8.04 -15.42 -17.38
N GLY A 262 -7.01 -14.59 -17.57
CA GLY A 262 -5.62 -14.98 -17.36
C GLY A 262 -5.26 -15.13 -15.88
N HIS A 263 -5.96 -14.41 -14.99
CA HIS A 263 -5.73 -14.46 -13.55
C HIS A 263 -6.99 -14.12 -12.74
N PHE A 264 -7.14 -14.68 -11.52
CA PHE A 264 -8.32 -14.45 -10.67
C PHE A 264 -8.48 -12.97 -10.22
N HIS A 265 -7.39 -12.21 -10.19
CA HIS A 265 -7.41 -10.76 -9.93
C HIS A 265 -8.21 -9.98 -10.98
N GLU A 266 -8.33 -10.47 -12.21
CA GLU A 266 -9.15 -9.81 -13.23
C GLU A 266 -10.60 -9.66 -12.78
N LEU A 267 -11.09 -10.55 -11.92
CA LEU A 267 -12.44 -10.55 -11.38
C LEU A 267 -12.67 -9.47 -10.31
N GLY A 268 -11.65 -8.71 -9.92
CA GLY A 268 -11.82 -7.55 -9.04
C GLY A 268 -12.65 -6.42 -9.67
N ARG A 269 -13.05 -5.48 -8.82
CA ARG A 269 -13.76 -4.25 -9.25
C ARG A 269 -12.89 -3.39 -10.16
N ARG A 270 -13.42 -2.86 -11.24
CA ARG A 270 -12.67 -1.90 -12.09
C ARG A 270 -13.00 -0.46 -11.74
N LEU A 271 -14.20 -0.22 -11.23
CA LEU A 271 -14.68 1.12 -10.94
C LEU A 271 -14.52 1.42 -9.46
N MET A 272 -13.75 2.46 -9.18
CA MET A 272 -13.61 2.97 -7.82
C MET A 272 -14.82 3.82 -7.42
N THR A 273 -15.04 3.93 -6.12
CA THR A 273 -16.02 4.87 -5.55
C THR A 273 -15.38 6.24 -5.39
N GLU A 274 -16.20 7.27 -5.22
CA GLU A 274 -15.70 8.62 -4.92
C GLU A 274 -14.89 8.65 -3.61
N ALA A 275 -15.28 7.85 -2.61
CA ALA A 275 -14.56 7.72 -1.34
C ALA A 275 -13.09 7.30 -1.53
N VAL A 276 -12.82 6.39 -2.49
CA VAL A 276 -11.45 5.97 -2.84
C VAL A 276 -10.64 7.14 -3.39
N TRP A 277 -11.18 7.87 -4.38
CA TRP A 277 -10.47 8.99 -5.01
C TRP A 277 -10.27 10.17 -4.07
N GLN A 278 -11.24 10.44 -3.20
CA GLN A 278 -11.11 11.49 -2.19
C GLN A 278 -10.07 11.14 -1.13
N THR A 279 -10.00 9.86 -0.73
CA THR A 279 -8.99 9.37 0.22
C THR A 279 -7.58 9.49 -0.37
N ASP A 280 -7.35 8.94 -1.56
CA ASP A 280 -6.09 9.03 -2.30
C ASP A 280 -5.65 10.50 -2.48
N ARG A 281 -6.58 11.36 -2.91
CA ARG A 281 -6.30 12.80 -3.06
C ARG A 281 -5.88 13.47 -1.76
N ARG A 282 -6.60 13.23 -0.66
CA ARG A 282 -6.34 13.89 0.63
C ARG A 282 -5.05 13.39 1.28
N LEU A 283 -4.71 12.10 1.12
CA LEU A 283 -3.44 11.55 1.57
C LEU A 283 -2.27 12.17 0.80
N ALA A 284 -2.37 12.22 -0.53
CA ALA A 284 -1.37 12.86 -1.38
C ALA A 284 -1.19 14.36 -1.06
N GLU A 285 -2.28 15.11 -0.86
CA GLU A 285 -2.23 16.52 -0.46
C GLU A 285 -1.50 16.75 0.87
N ILE A 286 -1.64 15.83 1.83
CA ILE A 286 -0.91 15.89 3.11
C ILE A 286 0.56 15.54 2.89
N SER A 287 0.85 14.50 2.10
CA SER A 287 2.22 14.11 1.76
C SER A 287 3.00 15.24 1.09
N ASP A 288 2.38 15.97 0.15
CA ASP A 288 3.00 17.10 -0.55
C ASP A 288 3.12 18.37 0.30
N SER A 289 2.44 18.42 1.45
CA SER A 289 2.45 19.62 2.31
C SER A 289 3.74 19.79 3.12
N PHE A 290 4.62 18.78 3.13
CA PHE A 290 5.91 18.81 3.83
C PHE A 290 6.96 17.95 3.12
N ASP A 291 8.24 18.20 3.38
CA ASP A 291 9.34 17.39 2.85
C ASP A 291 10.23 16.95 4.02
N LEU A 292 10.00 15.71 4.49
CA LEU A 292 10.74 15.16 5.63
C LEU A 292 12.25 15.19 5.38
N LEU A 293 12.70 14.87 4.16
CA LEU A 293 14.13 14.83 3.85
C LEU A 293 14.74 16.22 3.97
N LEU A 294 14.08 17.26 3.46
CA LEU A 294 14.53 18.64 3.63
C LEU A 294 14.45 19.09 5.09
N ASP A 295 13.38 18.74 5.81
CA ASP A 295 13.21 19.14 7.21
C ASP A 295 14.27 18.55 8.15
N VAL A 296 14.84 17.39 7.82
CA VAL A 296 15.86 16.72 8.63
C VAL A 296 17.27 16.82 8.05
N SER A 297 17.45 17.52 6.92
CA SER A 297 18.79 17.74 6.35
C SER A 297 19.46 18.97 6.95
N PRO A 298 20.68 18.84 7.51
CA PRO A 298 21.40 19.99 8.04
C PRO A 298 21.76 21.00 6.96
N VAL A 299 21.64 22.30 7.28
CA VAL A 299 22.00 23.41 6.40
C VAL A 299 23.44 23.89 6.60
N ASN A 300 24.10 23.45 7.67
CA ASN A 300 25.46 23.87 8.03
C ASN A 300 26.51 22.76 7.86
N SER A 301 26.25 21.73 7.04
CA SER A 301 27.12 20.54 6.91
C SER A 301 28.61 20.88 6.66
N ALA A 302 28.89 21.82 5.76
CA ALA A 302 30.27 22.23 5.44
C ALA A 302 30.95 23.02 6.59
N ALA A 303 30.18 23.80 7.35
CA ALA A 303 30.68 24.49 8.54
C ALA A 303 30.94 23.52 9.69
N ALA A 304 29.99 22.60 9.93
CA ALA A 304 30.10 21.55 10.94
C ALA A 304 31.31 20.64 10.68
N TRP A 305 31.60 20.30 9.42
CA TRP A 305 32.82 19.56 9.08
C TRP A 305 34.10 20.31 9.44
N ARG A 306 34.19 21.61 9.10
CA ARG A 306 35.36 22.44 9.43
C ARG A 306 35.57 22.51 10.95
N GLU A 307 34.51 22.79 11.70
CA GLU A 307 34.53 22.83 13.16
C GLU A 307 34.97 21.49 13.77
N PHE A 308 34.42 20.38 13.28
CA PHE A 308 34.77 19.04 13.75
C PHE A 308 36.26 18.72 13.51
N LYS A 309 36.78 19.13 12.34
CA LYS A 309 38.20 19.00 11.99
C LYS A 309 39.09 19.90 12.84
N ASP A 310 38.70 21.15 13.07
CA ASP A 310 39.46 22.10 13.90
C ASP A 310 39.53 21.62 15.37
N HIS A 311 38.49 20.92 15.82
CA HIS A 311 38.46 20.21 17.10
C HIS A 311 39.16 18.85 17.09
N ARG A 312 39.90 18.51 16.02
CA ARG A 312 40.64 17.24 15.87
C ARG A 312 39.78 16.00 16.08
N PHE A 313 38.49 16.08 15.71
CA PHE A 313 37.51 15.00 15.82
C PHE A 313 37.17 14.57 17.26
N GLU A 314 37.48 15.41 18.26
CA GLU A 314 37.31 15.09 19.69
C GLU A 314 36.07 15.73 20.33
N ARG A 315 35.35 16.60 19.61
CA ARG A 315 34.16 17.31 20.11
C ARG A 315 32.99 17.15 19.16
N GLU A 316 31.80 16.97 19.69
CA GLU A 316 30.58 16.94 18.88
C GLU A 316 30.29 18.33 18.29
N VAL A 317 29.66 18.33 17.11
CA VAL A 317 29.26 19.55 16.40
C VAL A 317 27.75 19.65 16.34
N SER A 318 27.23 20.88 16.36
CA SER A 318 25.80 21.12 16.29
C SER A 318 25.31 21.18 14.83
N PHE A 319 24.29 20.40 14.52
CA PHE A 319 23.59 20.48 13.23
C PHE A 319 22.47 21.52 13.30
N LEU A 320 22.48 22.44 12.34
CA LEU A 320 21.46 23.46 12.16
C LEU A 320 20.50 23.02 11.06
N TYR A 321 19.22 23.33 11.24
CA TYR A 321 18.14 22.91 10.34
C TYR A 321 17.29 24.09 9.91
N ARG A 322 16.58 23.92 8.80
CA ARG A 322 15.57 24.88 8.33
C ARG A 322 14.47 25.06 9.37
N ALA A 323 13.85 26.24 9.40
CA ALA A 323 12.65 26.47 10.19
C ALA A 323 11.55 25.51 9.73
N ARG A 324 10.84 24.88 10.68
CA ARG A 324 9.70 24.01 10.37
C ARG A 324 8.57 24.89 9.83
N ASN A 325 8.09 24.63 8.63
CA ASN A 325 7.02 25.38 7.97
C ASN A 325 5.62 24.78 8.22
N ILE A 326 5.54 23.66 8.94
CA ILE A 326 4.29 22.96 9.23
C ILE A 326 3.92 22.98 10.72
N ASN A 327 2.63 22.87 11.00
CA ASN A 327 2.10 22.57 12.33
C ASN A 327 1.70 21.08 12.41
N PRO A 328 2.47 20.23 13.12
CA PRO A 328 2.22 18.79 13.20
C PRO A 328 0.81 18.44 13.68
N SER A 329 0.28 19.13 14.70
CA SER A 329 -1.05 18.86 15.24
C SER A 329 -2.18 19.15 14.25
N VAL A 330 -2.02 20.20 13.44
CA VAL A 330 -2.99 20.54 12.39
C VAL A 330 -2.96 19.51 11.27
N LEU A 331 -1.78 19.08 10.82
CA LEU A 331 -1.67 18.05 9.79
C LEU A 331 -2.21 16.70 10.27
N LYS A 332 -1.87 16.27 11.49
CA LYS A 332 -2.44 15.05 12.08
C LYS A 332 -3.97 15.09 12.14
N ARG A 333 -4.56 16.23 12.54
CA ARG A 333 -6.02 16.37 12.52
C ARG A 333 -6.60 16.19 11.12
N LYS A 334 -6.00 16.81 10.10
CA LYS A 334 -6.45 16.64 8.70
C LYS A 334 -6.32 15.19 8.23
N LEU A 335 -5.24 14.52 8.62
CA LEU A 335 -4.91 13.13 8.28
C LEU A 335 -5.93 12.14 8.84
N PHE A 336 -6.28 12.27 10.13
CA PHE A 336 -7.25 11.38 10.78
C PHE A 336 -8.72 11.73 10.50
N GLN A 337 -9.00 12.83 9.79
CA GLN A 337 -10.32 13.16 9.25
C GLN A 337 -10.61 12.50 7.89
N ILE A 338 -9.69 11.68 7.36
CA ILE A 338 -9.88 10.96 6.10
C ILE A 338 -10.66 9.67 6.42
N PRO A 339 -11.88 9.49 5.88
CA PRO A 339 -12.77 8.38 6.24
C PRO A 339 -12.40 7.10 5.47
N ILE A 340 -11.26 6.49 5.79
CA ILE A 340 -10.78 5.26 5.13
C ILE A 340 -11.78 4.12 5.34
N GLU A 341 -12.50 4.12 6.46
CA GLU A 341 -13.55 3.17 6.81
C GLU A 341 -14.75 3.16 5.84
N GLU A 342 -14.94 4.20 5.03
CA GLU A 342 -15.99 4.24 4.00
C GLU A 342 -15.60 3.50 2.71
N ILE A 343 -14.36 3.01 2.61
CA ILE A 343 -13.86 2.29 1.44
C ILE A 343 -14.35 0.83 1.47
N GLU A 344 -15.13 0.47 0.46
CA GLU A 344 -15.70 -0.88 0.33
C GLU A 344 -14.68 -1.95 -0.09
N ASP A 345 -13.59 -1.57 -0.78
CA ASP A 345 -12.53 -2.48 -1.21
C ASP A 345 -11.50 -2.63 -0.06
N PRO A 346 -11.46 -3.79 0.62
CA PRO A 346 -10.63 -3.96 1.81
C PRO A 346 -9.12 -3.87 1.50
N THR A 347 -8.71 -4.16 0.27
CA THR A 347 -7.32 -4.03 -0.16
C THR A 347 -6.90 -2.57 -0.25
N LEU A 348 -7.74 -1.73 -0.85
CA LEU A 348 -7.49 -0.27 -0.90
C LEU A 348 -7.54 0.37 0.49
N ALA A 349 -8.50 -0.01 1.31
CA ALA A 349 -8.62 0.49 2.68
C ALA A 349 -7.34 0.20 3.49
N HIS A 350 -6.81 -1.02 3.36
CA HIS A 350 -5.58 -1.42 4.04
C HIS A 350 -4.37 -0.57 3.58
N ILE A 351 -4.16 -0.45 2.27
CA ILE A 351 -3.02 0.30 1.70
C ILE A 351 -3.06 1.78 2.10
N PHE A 352 -4.23 2.40 2.04
CA PHE A 352 -4.38 3.79 2.48
C PHE A 352 -4.22 3.95 4.00
N SER A 353 -4.62 2.95 4.80
CA SER A 353 -4.38 2.93 6.24
C SER A 353 -2.88 2.87 6.54
N GLU A 354 -2.12 2.02 5.84
CA GLU A 354 -0.66 1.97 5.96
C GLU A 354 -0.02 3.31 5.59
N LYS A 355 -0.47 3.94 4.50
CA LYS A 355 0.00 5.28 4.12
C LYS A 355 -0.31 6.32 5.19
N ARG A 356 -1.53 6.32 5.73
CA ARG A 356 -1.92 7.22 6.83
C ARG A 356 -1.00 7.05 8.03
N ASN A 357 -0.70 5.81 8.41
CA ASN A 357 0.17 5.51 9.54
C ASN A 357 1.63 5.96 9.29
N GLU A 358 2.14 5.78 8.07
CA GLU A 358 3.44 6.31 7.67
C GLU A 358 3.48 7.84 7.78
N LEU A 359 2.51 8.55 7.20
CA LEU A 359 2.43 10.01 7.25
C LEU A 359 2.34 10.52 8.70
N ASP A 360 1.57 9.86 9.58
CA ASP A 360 1.53 10.20 11.00
C ASP A 360 2.92 10.11 11.67
N ARG A 361 3.67 9.04 11.38
CA ARG A 361 5.04 8.86 11.89
C ARG A 361 5.99 9.91 11.31
N GLN A 362 5.91 10.21 10.01
CA GLN A 362 6.74 11.23 9.38
C GLN A 362 6.47 12.63 9.95
N ILE A 363 5.19 13.00 10.14
CA ILE A 363 4.80 14.27 10.78
C ILE A 363 5.33 14.33 12.23
N THR A 364 5.31 13.19 12.94
CA THR A 364 5.89 13.08 14.29
C THR A 364 7.40 13.29 14.27
N LEU A 365 8.12 12.72 13.30
CA LEU A 365 9.56 12.96 13.14
C LEU A 365 9.89 14.43 12.95
N VAL A 366 9.11 15.16 12.13
CA VAL A 366 9.31 16.61 11.98
C VAL A 366 9.12 17.32 13.32
N ALA A 367 8.14 16.91 14.12
CA ALA A 367 7.89 17.48 15.45
C ALA A 367 9.02 17.19 16.44
N ASP A 368 9.54 15.96 16.43
CA ASP A 368 10.53 15.44 17.38
C ASP A 368 11.99 15.71 16.96
N ARG A 369 12.23 16.37 15.82
CA ARG A 369 13.57 16.74 15.34
C ARG A 369 14.39 17.41 16.45
N ASN A 370 15.61 16.93 16.69
CA ASN A 370 16.54 17.29 17.76
C ASN A 370 16.14 16.82 19.17
N THR A 371 15.41 15.70 19.26
CA THR A 371 15.10 15.04 20.54
C THR A 371 15.38 13.54 20.44
N ASP A 372 15.55 12.88 21.57
CA ASP A 372 15.79 11.43 21.63
C ASP A 372 14.61 10.59 21.09
N ARG A 373 13.41 11.20 21.01
CA ARG A 373 12.21 10.54 20.44
C ARG A 373 12.33 10.36 18.94
N PHE A 374 13.13 11.18 18.26
CA PHE A 374 13.30 11.11 16.81
C PHE A 374 13.83 9.75 16.36
N LEU A 375 14.83 9.20 17.07
CA LEU A 375 15.36 7.88 16.77
C LEU A 375 14.28 6.79 16.88
N LEU A 376 13.43 6.85 17.91
CA LEU A 376 12.33 5.89 18.09
C LEU A 376 11.32 5.98 16.94
N GLY A 377 10.94 7.20 16.54
CA GLY A 377 10.08 7.41 15.38
C GLY A 377 10.71 6.92 14.08
N SER A 378 12.02 7.12 13.90
CA SER A 378 12.72 6.71 12.68
C SER A 378 12.76 5.18 12.56
N ARG A 379 12.97 4.48 13.69
CA ARG A 379 12.92 3.02 13.76
C ARG A 379 11.54 2.46 13.42
N GLN A 380 10.45 3.17 13.74
CA GLN A 380 9.09 2.74 13.35
C GLN A 380 8.81 2.85 11.85
N ILE A 381 9.57 3.68 11.11
CA ILE A 381 9.40 3.83 9.65
C ILE A 381 10.40 2.94 8.91
N TYR A 382 11.69 3.06 9.23
CA TYR A 382 12.77 2.43 8.47
C TYR A 382 13.36 1.17 9.12
N GLY A 383 12.96 0.86 10.35
CA GLY A 383 13.46 -0.27 11.11
C GLY A 383 14.89 -0.11 11.63
N ASP A 384 15.43 -1.24 12.07
CA ASP A 384 16.82 -1.42 12.50
C ASP A 384 17.63 -2.18 11.44
N ALA A 385 18.95 -2.20 11.56
CA ALA A 385 19.80 -3.06 10.74
C ALA A 385 19.55 -4.53 11.11
N GLU A 386 18.86 -5.28 10.25
CA GLU A 386 18.62 -6.71 10.49
C GLU A 386 19.95 -7.50 10.52
N PRO A 387 20.05 -8.60 11.28
CA PRO A 387 21.30 -9.36 11.40
C PRO A 387 21.92 -9.77 10.06
N ALA A 388 21.09 -10.20 9.11
CA ALA A 388 21.54 -10.56 7.76
C ALA A 388 22.10 -9.35 6.98
N LEU A 389 21.43 -8.20 7.05
CA LEU A 389 21.86 -6.97 6.40
C LEU A 389 23.17 -6.44 7.02
N LEU A 390 23.30 -6.52 8.34
CA LEU A 390 24.51 -6.13 9.06
C LEU A 390 25.68 -7.05 8.71
N ALA A 391 25.46 -8.36 8.63
CA ALA A 391 26.48 -9.32 8.21
C ALA A 391 26.95 -9.05 6.77
N GLN A 392 26.01 -8.79 5.85
CA GLN A 392 26.32 -8.41 4.48
C GLN A 392 27.13 -7.10 4.41
N ALA A 393 26.74 -6.08 5.19
CA ALA A 393 27.48 -4.83 5.26
C ALA A 393 28.92 -5.03 5.77
N ARG A 394 29.11 -5.80 6.85
CA ARG A 394 30.45 -6.13 7.37
C ARG A 394 31.29 -6.85 6.32
N SER A 395 30.73 -7.87 5.67
CA SER A 395 31.41 -8.58 4.58
C SER A 395 31.86 -7.66 3.45
N LEU A 396 31.03 -6.68 3.03
CA LEU A 396 31.43 -5.70 2.01
C LEU A 396 32.57 -4.79 2.48
N ILE A 397 32.53 -4.34 3.74
CA ILE A 397 33.55 -3.47 4.33
C ILE A 397 34.90 -4.21 4.44
N ASP A 398 34.87 -5.49 4.82
CA ASP A 398 36.04 -6.35 4.97
C ASP A 398 36.65 -6.74 3.60
N THR A 399 35.80 -6.95 2.59
CA THR A 399 36.26 -7.40 1.26
C THR A 399 36.75 -6.25 0.38
N ILE A 400 36.13 -5.06 0.50
CA ILE A 400 36.44 -3.92 -0.36
C ILE A 400 37.48 -3.04 0.37
N PRO A 401 38.71 -2.94 -0.13
CA PRO A 401 39.71 -2.09 0.50
C PRO A 401 39.28 -0.61 0.41
N PRO A 402 39.81 0.25 1.30
CA PRO A 402 39.66 1.69 1.15
C PRO A 402 40.09 2.13 -0.26
N PRO A 403 39.33 3.02 -0.91
CA PRO A 403 39.69 3.49 -2.24
C PRO A 403 41.06 4.15 -2.22
N ALA A 404 41.87 3.90 -3.25
CA ALA A 404 43.08 4.69 -3.48
C ALA A 404 42.71 6.17 -3.68
N ALA A 405 43.62 7.09 -3.33
CA ALA A 405 43.43 8.51 -3.57
C ALA A 405 42.99 8.73 -5.03
N ALA A 406 41.87 9.44 -5.22
CA ALA A 406 41.31 9.66 -6.55
C ALA A 406 42.37 10.28 -7.48
N ALA A 407 42.46 9.76 -8.71
CA ALA A 407 43.29 10.37 -9.74
C ALA A 407 42.84 11.81 -9.97
N GLY A 408 43.81 12.74 -10.08
CA GLY A 408 43.53 14.15 -10.28
C GLY A 408 42.70 14.40 -11.54
N GLY A 409 41.69 15.25 -11.42
CA GLY A 409 40.80 15.67 -12.49
C GLY A 409 39.91 16.80 -12.02
N GLU A 410 39.50 17.68 -12.94
CA GLU A 410 38.57 18.77 -12.60
C GLU A 410 37.16 18.18 -12.43
N ASN A 411 36.58 18.37 -11.25
CA ASN A 411 35.21 17.96 -10.98
C ASN A 411 34.23 18.85 -11.73
N LEU A 412 33.07 18.29 -12.06
CA LEU A 412 31.95 19.05 -12.61
C LEU A 412 31.34 19.95 -11.53
N ASN A 413 31.09 21.20 -11.90
CA ASN A 413 30.40 22.20 -11.09
C ASN A 413 28.86 22.08 -11.23
N PRO A 414 28.08 22.78 -10.39
CA PRO A 414 26.61 22.71 -10.41
C PRO A 414 25.99 23.00 -11.77
N GLU A 415 26.52 23.97 -12.53
CA GLU A 415 25.99 24.35 -13.85
C GLU A 415 26.25 23.27 -14.90
N GLN A 416 27.42 22.62 -14.85
CA GLN A 416 27.74 21.48 -15.72
C GLN A 416 26.84 20.30 -15.41
N ILE A 417 26.60 20.01 -14.12
CA ILE A 417 25.70 18.95 -13.69
C ILE A 417 24.26 19.25 -14.16
N ALA A 418 23.80 20.49 -14.00
CA ALA A 418 22.47 20.92 -14.44
C ALA A 418 22.27 20.73 -15.95
N ARG A 419 23.28 21.06 -16.77
CA ARG A 419 23.23 20.80 -18.22
C ARG A 419 23.07 19.31 -18.55
N ARG A 420 23.75 18.43 -17.82
CA ARG A 420 23.63 16.97 -18.00
C ARG A 420 22.23 16.47 -17.61
N ALA A 421 21.67 16.99 -16.52
CA ALA A 421 20.31 16.69 -16.10
C ALA A 421 19.26 17.17 -17.12
N HIS A 422 19.43 18.37 -17.69
CA HIS A 422 18.54 18.87 -18.73
C HIS A 422 18.52 17.99 -19.98
N ILE A 423 19.68 17.53 -20.44
CA ILE A 423 19.78 16.60 -21.58
C ILE A 423 18.97 15.32 -21.31
N GLU A 424 19.07 14.77 -20.10
CA GLU A 424 18.32 13.56 -19.73
C GLU A 424 16.80 13.82 -19.66
N LEU A 425 16.41 14.95 -19.05
CA LEU A 425 15.00 15.37 -19.00
C LEU A 425 14.43 15.58 -20.41
N ASP A 426 15.20 16.17 -21.33
CA ASP A 426 14.78 16.37 -22.72
C ASP A 426 14.59 15.04 -23.46
N ARG A 427 15.41 14.02 -23.16
CA ARG A 427 15.18 12.67 -23.68
C ARG A 427 13.86 12.08 -23.17
N TYR A 428 13.52 12.27 -21.89
CA TYR A 428 12.24 11.81 -21.37
C TYR A 428 11.05 12.62 -21.90
N ARG A 429 11.21 13.92 -22.18
CA ARG A 429 10.18 14.73 -22.85
C ARG A 429 9.88 14.27 -24.27
N GLN A 430 10.82 13.60 -24.94
CA GLN A 430 10.55 12.96 -26.23
C GLN A 430 9.65 11.73 -26.10
N GLN A 431 9.69 11.01 -24.97
CA GLN A 431 8.76 9.91 -24.69
C GLN A 431 7.39 10.43 -24.25
N ASP A 432 7.36 11.44 -23.38
CA ASP A 432 6.12 12.10 -22.93
C ASP A 432 6.33 13.63 -22.77
N PRO A 433 5.78 14.46 -23.67
CA PRO A 433 5.89 15.91 -23.62
C PRO A 433 5.26 16.56 -22.38
N SER A 434 4.45 15.82 -21.60
CA SER A 434 3.81 16.35 -20.39
C SER A 434 4.74 16.42 -19.16
N LEU A 435 5.99 15.94 -19.26
CA LEU A 435 6.98 16.00 -18.18
C LEU A 435 7.35 17.45 -17.81
N LYS A 436 6.92 17.89 -16.61
CA LYS A 436 7.09 19.26 -16.10
C LYS A 436 8.36 19.48 -15.26
N SER A 437 9.10 18.43 -14.95
CA SER A 437 10.26 18.47 -14.06
C SER A 437 11.32 19.47 -14.53
N THR A 438 11.94 20.15 -13.57
CA THR A 438 13.01 21.14 -13.79
C THR A 438 14.23 20.86 -12.92
N VAL A 439 15.30 21.63 -13.16
CA VAL A 439 16.54 21.60 -12.39
C VAL A 439 16.73 22.95 -11.71
N LEU A 440 17.02 22.95 -10.41
CA LEU A 440 17.21 24.16 -9.61
C LEU A 440 18.54 24.09 -8.85
N ILE A 441 19.37 25.13 -8.99
CA ILE A 441 20.58 25.31 -8.18
C ILE A 441 20.21 26.14 -6.94
N ARG A 442 20.63 25.71 -5.75
CA ARG A 442 20.20 26.27 -4.46
C ARG A 442 21.35 26.35 -3.46
N ASP A 443 21.34 27.36 -2.60
CA ASP A 443 22.36 27.54 -1.56
C ASP A 443 22.02 26.81 -0.25
N ASP A 444 20.76 26.42 -0.07
CA ASP A 444 20.27 25.92 1.20
C ASP A 444 20.28 24.40 1.31
N ILE A 445 20.66 23.64 0.27
CA ILE A 445 20.72 22.17 0.26
C ILE A 445 22.17 21.67 0.07
N PRO A 446 22.58 20.60 0.76
CA PRO A 446 23.84 19.94 0.45
C PRO A 446 23.68 18.91 -0.67
N GLY A 447 24.60 18.92 -1.64
CA GLY A 447 24.69 17.87 -2.67
C GLY A 447 23.55 17.90 -3.68
N ILE A 448 23.07 16.72 -4.10
CA ILE A 448 22.00 16.58 -5.09
C ILE A 448 20.89 15.72 -4.51
N LEU A 449 19.64 16.12 -4.75
CA LEU A 449 18.46 15.36 -4.37
C LEU A 449 17.27 15.72 -5.26
N VAL A 450 16.26 14.85 -5.29
CA VAL A 450 14.97 15.13 -5.93
C VAL A 450 13.93 15.48 -4.87
N SER A 451 13.18 16.57 -5.11
CA SER A 451 12.04 16.98 -4.28
C SER A 451 10.89 17.41 -5.20
N HIS A 452 9.69 16.87 -4.95
CA HIS A 452 8.47 17.15 -5.72
C HIS A 452 8.67 17.07 -7.25
N GLY A 453 9.39 16.03 -7.71
CA GLY A 453 9.66 15.81 -9.12
C GLY A 453 10.68 16.76 -9.76
N ASN A 454 11.38 17.59 -8.98
CA ASN A 454 12.43 18.49 -9.47
C ASN A 454 13.81 18.06 -8.94
N LEU A 455 14.83 18.22 -9.78
CA LEU A 455 16.21 18.01 -9.38
C LEU A 455 16.72 19.26 -8.68
N LEU A 456 17.16 19.12 -7.43
CA LEU A 456 17.78 20.20 -6.67
C LEU A 456 19.29 19.93 -6.58
N ILE A 457 20.10 20.92 -6.93
CA ILE A 457 21.56 20.86 -6.91
C ILE A 457 22.07 21.95 -5.95
N GLY A 458 22.85 21.57 -4.95
CA GLY A 458 23.53 22.50 -4.06
C GLY A 458 24.57 23.33 -4.82
N HIS A 459 24.71 24.61 -4.49
CA HIS A 459 25.72 25.48 -5.09
C HIS A 459 27.16 24.99 -4.81
N ASP A 460 27.36 24.16 -3.79
CA ASP A 460 28.63 23.50 -3.46
C ASP A 460 28.77 22.10 -4.07
N ALA A 461 27.81 21.65 -4.89
CA ALA A 461 27.84 20.32 -5.49
C ALA A 461 29.02 20.17 -6.46
N SER A 462 29.80 19.11 -6.25
CA SER A 462 30.99 18.79 -7.04
C SER A 462 31.01 17.29 -7.33
N ILE A 463 31.05 16.93 -8.62
CA ILE A 463 30.95 15.53 -9.05
C ILE A 463 32.11 15.17 -9.96
N HIS A 464 32.76 14.04 -9.69
CA HIS A 464 33.77 13.50 -10.60
C HIS A 464 33.13 13.10 -11.95
N PRO A 465 33.72 13.44 -13.10
CA PRO A 465 33.13 13.16 -14.41
C PRO A 465 32.74 11.69 -14.63
N SER A 466 33.48 10.74 -14.06
CA SER A 466 33.19 9.30 -14.18
C SER A 466 31.96 8.81 -13.40
N ARG A 467 31.25 9.71 -12.70
CA ARG A 467 30.08 9.40 -11.86
C ARG A 467 28.83 10.16 -12.31
N ILE A 468 28.95 10.98 -13.34
CA ILE A 468 27.85 11.86 -13.75
C ILE A 468 26.67 11.05 -14.30
N ASN A 469 26.89 10.00 -15.07
CA ASN A 469 25.78 9.22 -15.62
C ASN A 469 25.11 8.39 -14.53
N ALA A 470 25.87 7.85 -13.57
CA ALA A 470 25.32 7.22 -12.37
C ALA A 470 24.39 8.16 -11.61
N ILE A 471 24.82 9.39 -11.32
CA ILE A 471 24.03 10.35 -10.55
C ILE A 471 22.80 10.83 -11.33
N ILE A 472 22.94 11.11 -12.63
CA ILE A 472 21.80 11.50 -13.46
C ILE A 472 20.77 10.37 -13.56
N ASN A 473 21.17 9.11 -13.70
CA ASN A 473 20.22 8.00 -13.75
C ASN A 473 19.66 7.62 -12.38
N HIS A 474 20.40 7.84 -11.30
CA HIS A 474 19.92 7.74 -9.93
C HIS A 474 18.79 8.75 -9.67
N GLU A 475 19.03 10.04 -9.96
CA GLU A 475 18.09 11.10 -9.62
C GLU A 475 17.00 11.28 -10.69
N VAL A 476 17.38 11.40 -11.96
CA VAL A 476 16.45 11.63 -13.07
C VAL A 476 15.85 10.33 -13.58
N GLY A 477 16.70 9.34 -13.88
CA GLY A 477 16.28 8.05 -14.45
C GLY A 477 15.51 7.14 -13.48
N THR A 478 15.51 7.46 -12.18
CA THR A 478 14.73 6.75 -11.16
C THR A 478 13.74 7.69 -10.49
N HIS A 479 14.17 8.61 -9.62
CA HIS A 479 13.25 9.36 -8.76
C HIS A 479 12.30 10.31 -9.52
N ILE A 480 12.80 11.05 -10.51
CA ILE A 480 11.95 11.91 -11.36
C ILE A 480 11.08 11.05 -12.27
N LEU A 481 11.65 10.01 -12.87
CA LEU A 481 10.94 9.13 -13.80
C LEU A 481 9.75 8.44 -13.12
N THR A 482 9.94 7.85 -11.93
CA THR A 482 8.88 7.18 -11.18
C THR A 482 7.87 8.18 -10.61
N HIS A 483 8.30 9.38 -10.21
CA HIS A 483 7.39 10.46 -9.84
C HIS A 483 6.47 10.84 -11.02
N HIS A 484 7.03 11.04 -12.22
CA HIS A 484 6.24 11.36 -13.41
C HIS A 484 5.31 10.22 -13.80
N ASN A 485 5.81 8.99 -13.87
CA ASN A 485 5.01 7.82 -14.19
C ASN A 485 3.85 7.65 -13.20
N GLY A 486 4.12 7.78 -11.91
CA GLY A 486 3.10 7.78 -10.86
C GLY A 486 2.04 8.85 -11.06
N ASN A 487 2.44 10.06 -11.49
CA ASN A 487 1.50 11.16 -11.74
C ASN A 487 0.62 10.93 -12.98
N GLN A 488 0.98 10.01 -13.88
CA GLN A 488 0.14 9.58 -15.01
C GLN A 488 -0.85 8.46 -14.63
N GLN A 489 -0.69 7.86 -13.44
CA GLN A 489 -1.59 6.84 -12.93
C GLN A 489 -2.85 7.45 -12.30
N PRO A 490 -3.95 6.68 -12.18
CA PRO A 490 -5.14 7.16 -11.51
C PRO A 490 -4.96 7.42 -10.01
N PHE A 491 -4.09 6.64 -9.34
CA PHE A 491 -3.79 6.79 -7.92
C PHE A 491 -2.60 7.71 -7.70
N ARG A 492 -2.81 8.77 -6.94
CA ARG A 492 -1.78 9.74 -6.58
C ARG A 492 -0.73 9.16 -5.65
N GLU A 493 -1.08 8.15 -4.85
CA GLU A 493 -0.10 7.41 -4.04
C GLU A 493 1.08 6.88 -4.86
N LEU A 494 0.91 6.64 -6.16
CA LEU A 494 2.00 6.20 -7.03
C LEU A 494 2.99 7.32 -7.40
N TYR A 495 2.66 8.60 -7.24
CA TYR A 495 3.63 9.70 -7.41
C TYR A 495 4.21 10.22 -6.09
N VAL A 496 3.39 10.30 -5.04
CA VAL A 496 3.88 10.70 -3.71
C VAL A 496 4.73 9.58 -3.11
N GLY A 497 4.28 8.33 -3.28
CA GLY A 497 4.92 7.10 -2.84
C GLY A 497 4.04 6.30 -1.89
N MET A 498 3.83 5.03 -2.20
CA MET A 498 3.12 4.09 -1.32
C MET A 498 3.86 3.91 0.00
N ALA A 499 3.19 3.45 1.06
CA ALA A 499 3.88 3.21 2.34
C ALA A 499 5.09 2.27 2.18
N GLY A 500 6.26 2.69 2.66
CA GLY A 500 7.51 1.93 2.59
C GLY A 500 8.18 1.86 1.21
N TYR A 501 7.85 2.77 0.28
CA TYR A 501 8.37 2.77 -1.09
C TYR A 501 9.89 3.01 -1.19
N GLU A 502 10.52 3.60 -0.17
CA GLU A 502 11.90 4.12 -0.27
C GLU A 502 12.91 3.01 -0.55
N ALA A 503 12.77 1.81 0.03
CA ALA A 503 13.70 0.72 -0.24
C ALA A 503 13.73 0.32 -1.72
N LEU A 504 12.57 0.20 -2.36
CA LEU A 504 12.51 -0.15 -3.78
C LEU A 504 13.08 1.00 -4.64
N GLN A 505 12.75 2.25 -4.34
CA GLN A 505 13.27 3.38 -5.12
C GLN A 505 14.79 3.52 -4.99
N GLU A 506 15.33 3.47 -3.78
CA GLU A 506 16.77 3.60 -3.56
C GLU A 506 17.53 2.37 -4.10
N GLY A 507 16.91 1.18 -4.06
CA GLY A 507 17.40 -0.02 -4.73
C GLY A 507 17.48 0.13 -6.25
N LEU A 508 16.40 0.63 -6.89
CA LEU A 508 16.38 0.92 -8.33
C LEU A 508 17.42 1.96 -8.72
N ALA A 509 17.59 2.98 -7.88
CA ALA A 509 18.54 4.06 -8.14
C ALA A 509 20.00 3.57 -8.07
N VAL A 510 20.34 2.70 -7.10
CA VAL A 510 21.66 2.06 -7.05
C VAL A 510 21.85 1.05 -8.19
N LEU A 511 20.79 0.31 -8.55
CA LEU A 511 20.82 -0.57 -9.72
C LEU A 511 21.09 0.22 -11.01
N ALA A 512 20.50 1.41 -11.16
CA ALA A 512 20.75 2.29 -12.30
C ALA A 512 22.24 2.67 -12.38
N GLU A 513 22.90 2.98 -11.25
CA GLU A 513 24.35 3.23 -11.20
C GLU A 513 25.16 2.04 -11.75
N TYR A 514 24.76 0.81 -11.42
CA TYR A 514 25.41 -0.41 -11.91
C TYR A 514 25.15 -0.67 -13.40
N LEU A 515 23.91 -0.51 -13.86
CA LEU A 515 23.55 -0.78 -15.25
C LEU A 515 24.27 0.17 -16.22
N VAL A 516 24.48 1.42 -15.84
CA VAL A 516 25.28 2.39 -16.63
C VAL A 516 26.79 2.23 -16.44
N GLY A 517 27.24 1.29 -15.58
CA GLY A 517 28.65 0.96 -15.41
C GLY A 517 29.46 1.90 -14.54
N GLU A 518 28.78 2.74 -13.74
CA GLU A 518 29.41 3.75 -12.90
C GLU A 518 29.16 3.47 -11.40
N LEU A 519 29.02 2.19 -11.01
CA LEU A 519 28.96 1.73 -9.61
C LEU A 519 30.33 1.18 -9.15
N PRO A 520 31.22 2.00 -8.57
CA PRO A 520 32.50 1.52 -8.07
C PRO A 520 32.33 0.74 -6.75
N ALA A 521 33.26 -0.15 -6.44
CA ALA A 521 33.27 -0.91 -5.18
C ALA A 521 33.21 0.01 -3.93
N SER A 522 33.90 1.16 -3.98
CA SER A 522 33.89 2.16 -2.91
C SER A 522 32.49 2.71 -2.61
N ARG A 523 31.59 2.74 -3.60
CA ARG A 523 30.19 3.12 -3.42
C ARG A 523 29.42 2.07 -2.62
N LEU A 524 29.59 0.77 -2.91
CA LEU A 524 28.99 -0.30 -2.12
C LEU A 524 29.54 -0.32 -0.69
N ARG A 525 30.85 -0.10 -0.53
CA ARG A 525 31.49 0.07 0.78
C ARG A 525 30.88 1.22 1.57
N LEU A 526 30.61 2.36 0.94
CA LEU A 526 29.94 3.51 1.56
C LEU A 526 28.53 3.14 2.05
N LEU A 527 27.74 2.43 1.24
CA LEU A 527 26.39 1.99 1.64
C LEU A 527 26.45 1.01 2.82
N ALA A 528 27.41 0.11 2.84
CA ALA A 528 27.66 -0.78 3.97
C ALA A 528 28.07 -0.01 5.25
N GLY A 529 28.92 1.02 5.12
CA GLY A 529 29.28 1.91 6.23
C GLY A 529 28.07 2.62 6.84
N ARG A 530 27.08 3.00 6.02
CA ARG A 530 25.81 3.57 6.50
C ARG A 530 24.98 2.57 7.31
N VAL A 531 24.90 1.31 6.88
CA VAL A 531 24.24 0.26 7.67
C VAL A 531 24.91 0.07 9.01
N LEU A 532 26.25 0.03 9.04
CA LEU A 532 27.02 -0.06 10.28
C LEU A 532 26.76 1.15 11.20
N ALA A 533 26.73 2.36 10.66
CA ALA A 533 26.45 3.57 11.44
C ALA A 533 25.05 3.55 12.06
N VAL A 534 24.04 3.06 11.33
CA VAL A 534 22.69 2.89 11.87
C VAL A 534 22.67 1.85 13.00
N HIS A 535 23.38 0.74 12.85
CA HIS A 535 23.53 -0.24 13.94
C HIS A 535 24.20 0.37 15.19
N LEU A 536 25.21 1.23 15.00
CA LEU A 536 25.92 1.88 16.11
C LEU A 536 25.00 2.83 16.90
N ILE A 537 24.27 3.72 16.22
CA ILE A 537 23.37 4.64 16.92
C ILE A 537 22.22 3.91 17.62
N THR A 538 21.65 2.85 17.03
CA THR A 538 20.58 2.08 17.67
C THR A 538 21.08 1.22 18.84
N SER A 539 22.39 0.99 18.90
CA SER A 539 23.08 0.37 20.03
C SER A 539 23.56 1.37 21.09
N GLY A 540 23.24 2.66 20.94
CA GLY A 540 23.56 3.71 21.91
C GLY A 540 24.91 4.39 21.72
N ALA A 541 25.58 4.22 20.58
CA ALA A 541 26.83 4.92 20.30
C ALA A 541 26.61 6.44 20.12
N SER A 542 27.57 7.25 20.60
CA SER A 542 27.59 8.69 20.33
C SER A 542 28.02 9.01 18.88
N PHE A 543 27.92 10.28 18.49
CA PHE A 543 28.38 10.72 17.16
C PHE A 543 29.88 10.43 16.98
N ILE A 544 30.67 10.71 18.02
CA ILE A 544 32.13 10.51 18.02
C ILE A 544 32.45 9.00 17.99
N ASP A 545 31.74 8.18 18.75
CA ASP A 545 31.96 6.72 18.72
C ASP A 545 31.69 6.15 17.33
N CYS A 546 30.61 6.59 16.69
CA CYS A 546 30.30 6.21 15.31
C CYS A 546 31.39 6.65 14.33
N PHE A 547 31.82 7.92 14.41
CA PHE A 547 32.90 8.45 13.58
C PHE A 547 34.19 7.65 13.75
N ARG A 548 34.60 7.39 15.00
CA ARG A 548 35.81 6.61 15.32
C ARG A 548 35.72 5.18 14.84
N ALA A 549 34.56 4.54 14.99
CA ALA A 549 34.35 3.19 14.47
C ALA A 549 34.53 3.17 12.94
N LEU A 550 33.96 4.13 12.22
CA LEU A 550 34.10 4.21 10.76
C LEU A 550 35.53 4.57 10.32
N HIS A 551 36.11 5.62 10.90
CA HIS A 551 37.43 6.10 10.48
C HIS A 551 38.55 5.18 10.97
N ASN A 552 38.63 4.91 12.26
CA ASN A 552 39.77 4.23 12.87
C ASN A 552 39.69 2.71 12.69
N ALA A 553 38.51 2.11 12.90
CA ALA A 553 38.36 0.65 12.83
C ALA A 553 38.06 0.17 11.40
N GLN A 554 37.29 0.93 10.62
CA GLN A 554 36.88 0.54 9.27
C GLN A 554 37.61 1.30 8.15
N GLY A 555 38.59 2.15 8.45
CA GLY A 555 39.47 2.78 7.46
C GLY A 555 38.77 3.71 6.46
N PHE A 556 37.60 4.26 6.79
CA PHE A 556 36.99 5.30 5.95
C PHE A 556 37.78 6.61 6.08
N GLU A 557 37.95 7.34 4.99
CA GLU A 557 38.53 8.69 5.03
C GLU A 557 37.77 9.61 6.01
N PRO A 558 38.44 10.53 6.74
CA PRO A 558 37.82 11.34 7.78
C PRO A 558 36.54 12.05 7.32
N HIS A 559 36.57 12.70 6.16
CA HIS A 559 35.40 13.40 5.62
C HIS A 559 34.26 12.43 5.27
N THR A 560 34.57 11.24 4.77
CA THR A 560 33.59 10.21 4.45
C THR A 560 32.95 9.64 5.72
N ALA A 561 33.75 9.31 6.73
CA ALA A 561 33.27 8.84 8.04
C ALA A 561 32.35 9.89 8.68
N PHE A 562 32.75 11.16 8.69
CA PHE A 562 31.93 12.26 9.19
C PHE A 562 30.59 12.37 8.45
N ASN A 563 30.59 12.30 7.12
CA ASN A 563 29.36 12.40 6.33
C ASN A 563 28.41 11.22 6.57
N ILE A 564 28.93 10.00 6.75
CA ILE A 564 28.10 8.85 7.14
C ILE A 564 27.49 9.10 8.52
N SER A 565 28.31 9.47 9.51
CA SER A 565 27.84 9.77 10.87
C SER A 565 26.80 10.89 10.87
N MET A 566 27.04 12.01 10.18
CA MET A 566 26.10 13.13 10.07
C MET A 566 24.76 12.69 9.49
N ARG A 567 24.76 11.89 8.43
CA ARG A 567 23.51 11.40 7.80
C ARG A 567 22.66 10.53 8.72
N VAL A 568 23.31 9.78 9.61
CA VAL A 568 22.64 8.90 10.57
C VAL A 568 22.26 9.63 11.85
N PHE A 569 23.06 10.58 12.32
CA PHE A 569 22.79 11.31 13.57
C PHE A 569 21.91 12.55 13.38
N ARG A 570 21.67 12.99 12.14
CA ARG A 570 20.78 14.14 11.87
C ARG A 570 19.38 13.93 12.45
N GLY A 571 18.79 15.03 12.91
CA GLY A 571 17.46 15.04 13.51
C GLY A 571 17.37 14.38 14.88
N GLY A 572 18.44 13.79 15.41
CA GLY A 572 18.43 12.97 16.63
C GLY A 572 18.55 11.46 16.36
N GLY A 573 18.69 11.04 15.11
CA GLY A 573 18.90 9.64 14.73
C GLY A 573 18.01 9.17 13.59
N TYR A 574 18.49 9.28 12.35
CA TYR A 574 17.76 8.94 11.14
C TYR A 574 18.24 7.63 10.51
N THR A 575 17.44 6.58 10.70
CA THR A 575 17.73 5.22 10.26
C THR A 575 17.41 4.95 8.78
N LYS A 576 16.93 5.95 8.01
CA LYS A 576 16.59 5.83 6.59
C LYS A 576 17.72 5.22 5.76
N ASP A 577 18.99 5.52 6.05
CA ASP A 577 20.10 5.10 5.20
C ASP A 577 20.29 3.56 5.09
N LEU A 578 19.57 2.75 5.89
CA LEU A 578 19.45 1.29 5.71
C LEU A 578 18.83 0.90 4.36
N VAL A 579 17.89 1.71 3.85
CA VAL A 579 17.04 1.32 2.73
C VAL A 579 17.81 1.13 1.42
N TYR A 580 18.99 1.75 1.28
CA TYR A 580 19.82 1.63 0.08
C TYR A 580 20.35 0.20 -0.13
N LEU A 581 21.08 -0.32 0.86
CA LEU A 581 21.66 -1.67 0.75
C LEU A 581 20.58 -2.75 0.86
N ARG A 582 19.60 -2.55 1.76
CA ARG A 582 18.44 -3.43 1.89
C ARG A 582 17.64 -3.51 0.60
N GLY A 583 17.32 -2.36 0.03
CA GLY A 583 16.58 -2.23 -1.22
C GLY A 583 17.30 -2.88 -2.39
N LEU A 584 18.60 -2.64 -2.54
CA LEU A 584 19.39 -3.30 -3.59
C LEU A 584 19.34 -4.83 -3.44
N GLY A 585 19.56 -5.37 -2.25
CA GLY A 585 19.49 -6.82 -2.01
C GLY A 585 18.13 -7.41 -2.35
N GLN A 586 17.04 -6.76 -1.90
CA GLN A 586 15.67 -7.18 -2.21
C GLN A 586 15.36 -7.10 -3.71
N LEU A 587 15.86 -6.07 -4.40
CA LEU A 587 15.70 -5.90 -5.85
C LEU A 587 16.37 -7.03 -6.63
N LEU A 588 17.61 -7.36 -6.28
CA LEU A 588 18.35 -8.44 -6.94
C LEU A 588 17.62 -9.78 -6.82
N GLN A 589 17.11 -10.10 -5.62
CA GLN A 589 16.32 -11.30 -5.40
C GLN A 589 15.06 -11.30 -6.29
N LYS A 590 14.32 -10.19 -6.34
CA LYS A 590 13.12 -10.08 -7.19
C LYS A 590 13.42 -10.26 -8.67
N LEU A 591 14.53 -9.72 -9.16
CA LEU A 591 14.94 -9.90 -10.55
C LEU A 591 15.37 -11.35 -10.83
N ALA A 592 16.00 -12.02 -9.87
CA ALA A 592 16.35 -13.44 -9.95
C ALA A 592 15.09 -14.34 -9.97
N ASP A 593 14.05 -13.95 -9.23
CA ASP A 593 12.73 -14.63 -9.24
C ASP A 593 11.96 -14.41 -10.56
N GLY A 594 12.50 -13.64 -11.51
CA GLY A 594 11.92 -13.39 -12.82
C GLY A 594 10.96 -12.21 -12.89
N TYR A 595 10.94 -11.33 -11.87
CA TYR A 595 10.06 -10.16 -11.87
C TYR A 595 10.40 -9.19 -13.03
N PRO A 596 9.41 -8.70 -13.79
CA PRO A 596 9.65 -7.75 -14.89
C PRO A 596 10.10 -6.39 -14.35
N ILE A 597 11.32 -5.98 -14.72
CA ILE A 597 11.94 -4.74 -14.23
C ILE A 597 11.14 -3.49 -14.62
N GLU A 598 10.49 -3.51 -15.79
CA GLU A 598 9.68 -2.42 -16.30
C GLU A 598 8.49 -2.09 -15.40
N SER A 599 7.90 -3.11 -14.76
CA SER A 599 6.78 -2.95 -13.83
C SER A 599 7.18 -2.16 -12.57
N LEU A 600 8.47 -2.16 -12.21
CA LEU A 600 8.98 -1.45 -11.04
C LEU A 600 9.09 0.08 -11.27
N TYR A 601 8.98 0.54 -12.51
CA TYR A 601 9.02 1.97 -12.87
C TYR A 601 7.62 2.59 -13.04
N LEU A 602 6.54 1.86 -12.76
CA LEU A 602 5.17 2.35 -12.87
C LEU A 602 4.89 3.60 -12.02
N GLY A 603 5.61 3.71 -10.91
CA GLY A 603 5.50 4.78 -9.92
C GLY A 603 6.42 4.48 -8.74
N LYS A 604 6.20 5.18 -7.63
CA LYS A 604 6.85 4.95 -6.35
C LYS A 604 6.11 3.86 -5.56
N ILE A 605 6.47 2.61 -5.87
CA ILE A 605 5.86 1.40 -5.32
C ILE A 605 6.69 0.88 -4.13
N SER A 606 6.07 0.14 -3.22
CA SER A 606 6.74 -0.61 -2.15
C SER A 606 6.85 -2.11 -2.49
N TYR A 607 7.83 -2.81 -1.94
CA TYR A 607 7.96 -4.27 -2.13
C TYR A 607 6.73 -5.04 -1.61
N GLN A 608 6.10 -4.55 -0.54
CA GLN A 608 4.95 -5.20 0.10
C GLN A 608 3.70 -5.10 -0.77
N HIS A 609 3.62 -4.07 -1.63
CA HIS A 609 2.44 -3.81 -2.47
C HIS A 609 2.60 -4.26 -3.93
N LEU A 610 3.68 -4.95 -4.30
CA LEU A 610 3.88 -5.43 -5.67
C LEU A 610 2.71 -6.28 -6.18
N ASN A 611 2.21 -7.23 -5.36
CA ASN A 611 1.07 -8.07 -5.71
C ASN A 611 -0.22 -7.25 -5.94
N PHE A 612 -0.37 -6.14 -5.23
CA PHE A 612 -1.50 -5.23 -5.41
C PHE A 612 -1.37 -4.42 -6.71
N ILE A 613 -0.17 -3.97 -7.05
CA ILE A 613 0.09 -3.31 -8.34
C ILE A 613 -0.26 -4.26 -9.49
N GLU A 614 0.17 -5.52 -9.40
CA GLU A 614 -0.19 -6.55 -10.36
C GLU A 614 -1.70 -6.78 -10.41
N GLU A 615 -2.38 -6.87 -9.25
CA GLU A 615 -3.84 -6.96 -9.19
C GLU A 615 -4.50 -5.81 -9.96
N LEU A 616 -4.09 -4.58 -9.72
CA LEU A 616 -4.68 -3.42 -10.39
C LEU A 616 -4.34 -3.34 -11.89
N GLN A 617 -3.18 -3.84 -12.30
CA GLN A 617 -2.82 -4.00 -13.72
C GLN A 617 -3.73 -5.04 -14.40
N TRP A 618 -3.95 -6.21 -13.77
CA TRP A 618 -4.90 -7.22 -14.24
C TRP A 618 -6.33 -6.69 -14.32
N ARG A 619 -6.75 -5.88 -13.33
CA ARG A 619 -8.05 -5.19 -13.32
C ARG A 619 -8.14 -4.09 -14.38
N LYS A 620 -7.06 -3.74 -15.08
CA LYS A 620 -6.96 -2.60 -16.02
C LYS A 620 -7.30 -1.26 -15.36
N VAL A 621 -7.02 -1.15 -14.07
CA VAL A 621 -7.16 0.09 -13.31
C VAL A 621 -5.93 0.96 -13.52
N LEU A 622 -4.73 0.35 -13.49
CA LEU A 622 -3.48 1.05 -13.78
C LEU A 622 -3.19 1.07 -15.28
N LYS A 623 -2.50 2.11 -15.72
CA LYS A 623 -1.99 2.27 -17.08
C LYS A 623 -0.54 1.78 -17.15
N LEU A 624 -0.03 1.51 -18.34
CA LEU A 624 1.41 1.28 -18.53
C LEU A 624 2.24 2.52 -18.14
N PRO A 625 3.51 2.37 -17.71
CA PRO A 625 4.37 3.51 -17.43
C PRO A 625 4.55 4.38 -18.68
N ALA A 626 4.47 5.70 -18.50
CA ALA A 626 4.63 6.65 -19.60
C ALA A 626 6.09 6.77 -20.07
N LEU A 627 7.02 6.67 -19.13
CA LEU A 627 8.46 6.75 -19.35
C LEU A 627 9.13 5.42 -19.03
N LYS A 628 10.14 5.07 -19.82
CA LYS A 628 11.06 3.97 -19.57
C LYS A 628 12.49 4.51 -19.44
N PRO A 629 13.27 4.06 -18.44
CA PRO A 629 14.66 4.49 -18.29
C PRO A 629 15.48 4.17 -19.54
N ALA A 630 16.20 5.16 -20.06
CA ALA A 630 16.90 5.05 -21.34
C ALA A 630 17.98 3.97 -21.34
N TYR A 631 18.62 3.71 -20.20
CA TYR A 631 19.67 2.70 -20.08
C TYR A 631 19.16 1.27 -20.24
N LEU A 632 17.88 0.97 -20.01
CA LEU A 632 17.36 -0.40 -20.10
C LEU A 632 17.51 -0.99 -21.50
N ASP A 633 17.48 -0.15 -22.54
CA ASP A 633 17.61 -0.57 -23.94
C ASP A 633 19.05 -0.42 -24.48
N SER A 634 19.99 -0.01 -23.63
CA SER A 634 21.39 0.15 -24.04
C SER A 634 22.09 -1.20 -24.24
N THR A 635 22.98 -1.28 -25.23
CA THR A 635 23.81 -2.46 -25.50
C THR A 635 24.73 -2.82 -24.33
N GLU A 636 25.07 -1.83 -23.50
CA GLU A 636 25.95 -1.95 -22.33
C GLU A 636 25.21 -2.51 -21.09
N ALA A 637 23.95 -2.11 -20.86
CA ALA A 637 23.18 -2.58 -19.71
C ALA A 637 22.60 -3.99 -19.89
N GLN A 638 22.31 -4.39 -21.13
CA GLN A 638 21.66 -5.66 -21.44
C GLN A 638 22.41 -6.91 -20.94
N PRO A 639 23.76 -7.03 -21.10
CA PRO A 639 24.53 -8.12 -20.49
C PRO A 639 24.41 -8.15 -18.96
N ARG A 640 24.55 -7.01 -18.29
CA ARG A 640 24.43 -6.89 -16.83
C ARG A 640 23.04 -7.30 -16.36
N LEU A 641 21.98 -6.83 -17.01
CA LEU A 641 20.61 -7.21 -16.69
C LEU A 641 20.36 -8.72 -16.81
N ARG A 642 20.93 -9.36 -17.84
CA ARG A 642 20.87 -10.83 -17.98
C ARG A 642 21.64 -11.56 -16.88
N ALA A 643 22.76 -11.01 -16.42
CA ALA A 643 23.52 -11.58 -15.31
C ALA A 643 22.72 -11.50 -14.00
N LEU A 644 22.07 -10.37 -13.71
CA LEU A 644 21.23 -10.21 -12.52
C LEU A 644 20.09 -11.25 -12.45
N ARG A 645 19.46 -11.56 -13.59
CA ARG A 645 18.41 -12.60 -13.68
C ARG A 645 18.92 -14.02 -13.38
N ARG A 646 20.23 -14.25 -13.32
CA ARG A 646 20.83 -15.53 -12.92
C ARG A 646 21.09 -15.62 -11.41
N GLY A 647 20.76 -14.59 -10.64
CA GLY A 647 20.89 -14.58 -9.18
C GLY A 647 22.23 -14.04 -8.66
N LEU A 648 22.71 -12.92 -9.19
CA LEU A 648 23.88 -12.23 -8.63
C LEU A 648 23.59 -11.68 -7.23
N ALA A 649 24.52 -11.86 -6.30
CA ALA A 649 24.47 -11.20 -5.01
C ALA A 649 25.09 -9.79 -5.08
N VAL A 650 24.82 -8.95 -4.08
CA VAL A 650 25.36 -7.57 -4.02
C VAL A 650 26.90 -7.54 -4.12
N ALA A 651 27.58 -8.51 -3.52
CA ALA A 651 29.04 -8.60 -3.56
C ALA A 651 29.59 -8.95 -4.95
N ASP A 652 28.79 -9.58 -5.82
CA ASP A 652 29.21 -9.95 -7.17
C ASP A 652 29.15 -8.76 -8.14
N LEU A 653 28.39 -7.71 -7.81
CA LEU A 653 28.33 -6.47 -8.60
C LEU A 653 29.68 -5.73 -8.68
N ILE A 654 30.67 -6.14 -7.89
CA ILE A 654 32.02 -5.56 -7.86
C ILE A 654 32.93 -6.20 -8.93
N LYS A 655 32.56 -7.38 -9.42
CA LYS A 655 33.39 -8.22 -10.31
C LYS A 655 33.06 -8.05 -11.80
N GLU A 656 31.99 -7.30 -12.11
CA GLU A 656 31.47 -7.01 -13.46
C GLU A 656 31.51 -5.52 -13.77
#